data_AF-A0A933U9M5-F1
#
_entry.id   AF-A0A933U9M5-F1
#
_cell.length_a   1.000
_cell.length_b   1.000
_cell.length_c   1.000
_cell.angle_alpha   90.00
_cell.angle_beta   90.00
_cell.angle_gamma   90.00
#
_symmetry.space_group_name_H-M   'P 1'
#
loop_
_entity.id
_entity.type
_entity.pdbx_description
1 polymer ?
#
loop_
_entity_poly.entity_id
_entity_poly.type
_entity_poly.pdbx_seq_one_letter_code
_entity_poly.pdbx_strand_id
1 'polypeptide(L)'
;MTMTTPMKSFVTFLVGAVCLTAGQTHCLNAGQPPAPDLRMGPLRVHPANPRYFADNGQRAIYLTGSHTWHVLQDQGPSYPPQPFDFDAFITFLRTNHHNFFRMWTWEHSRWACWSTSDKFWYRPAPYRRIEGHGIAQDGLPKFDLTEFDPEYFQRLSNRVDQARSNGIYVAVMLFQGVSVEFKKPHYKLPWNSHPYHRSNNVNQIDADTNGDGQGYDFHQWPLAPGVWDLQRAYLRKVIDAVNGFDNVLYEVANECHTNSQTWQYEVIKFIKNYEATSKPRRHPVGMTAEYPNGGTTDLFASPADWISPSVADWDKDAPPVATGHKVILADTDHLPGQRGDADFVWKAFTRGNHPIVMDDLAVTNAARISARRAMGVTRRLAERLDLAAATPHGEVTSSGYCLAHPGQEYVLFLPAGGEVSVDLSAAAGQFRVEWIHPVKGTLTRAETLAGGAKRTLKAPFAGQAVVHLTASPATGGASMAFPGRDWAETTPESQGVEAARLREAVAWLDNHSGPDGAKELVIIRNGYLIWKGPHADAYHKIFSCTKVFTSTVLGLLVDDGKCRLDDRAVQFLPSLDEEQPAYAQITLRHLASMSGGYRGVVREVSPEQPWGEPLAYLVPQPPRYESGTACAYHDHDVFLLGNILARLAQQPLKETFQRRIADPIGMKHWDWGVVGVLENGMTLNNAAGTPARNPGIQTTALDLARLGHLYLNRGHWNGRQLLSVFFVDQATTSQVPASRPHATGADPGGHYGFYWWLNTPQRNGRCAWPAAPPRTYAARGASANSCFVVPEWNMVMVRLATAPENSKAADETWNTFFSRLAPAVSHP
;
A
#
# COMPACT_ATOMS: atom_id res chain seq x y z
N MET A 1 10.89 22.40 67.34
CA MET A 1 9.46 22.11 67.61
C MET A 1 9.14 20.73 67.06
N THR A 2 8.93 19.78 67.99
CA THR A 2 8.24 18.45 67.92
C THR A 2 8.52 17.57 66.69
N MET A 3 9.42 16.56 66.71
CA MET A 3 9.41 15.24 67.40
C MET A 3 8.11 14.41 67.25
N THR A 4 8.20 13.21 66.63
CA THR A 4 8.12 11.85 67.24
C THR A 4 7.65 10.75 66.25
N THR A 5 8.39 9.64 66.18
CA THR A 5 7.94 8.27 65.77
C THR A 5 7.17 7.60 66.96
N PRO A 6 6.40 6.47 66.87
CA PRO A 6 6.89 5.13 66.42
C PRO A 6 5.86 4.07 65.86
N MET A 7 6.44 3.01 65.27
CA MET A 7 6.12 1.55 65.19
C MET A 7 4.73 0.91 65.46
N LYS A 8 4.48 -0.11 64.59
CA LYS A 8 3.95 -1.49 64.77
C LYS A 8 2.43 -1.78 64.76
N SER A 9 2.01 -2.57 63.77
CA SER A 9 1.30 -3.84 63.98
C SER A 9 1.42 -4.78 62.77
N PHE A 10 1.77 -6.04 63.07
CA PHE A 10 1.84 -7.19 62.17
C PHE A 10 0.43 -7.68 61.84
N VAL A 11 0.12 -7.93 60.56
CA VAL A 11 -0.84 -8.97 60.15
C VAL A 11 -0.26 -9.67 58.92
N THR A 12 0.11 -10.93 59.11
CA THR A 12 0.48 -11.87 58.04
C THR A 12 -0.79 -12.36 57.35
N PHE A 13 -0.94 -12.12 56.04
CA PHE A 13 -1.86 -12.88 55.19
C PHE A 13 -1.12 -13.29 53.91
N LEU A 14 -1.06 -14.60 53.68
CA LEU A 14 -0.67 -15.22 52.41
C LEU A 14 -1.60 -14.71 51.30
N VAL A 15 -1.04 -14.12 50.24
CA VAL A 15 -1.69 -14.04 48.92
C VAL A 15 -0.63 -14.29 47.86
N GLY A 16 -0.91 -15.27 47.00
CA GLY A 16 -0.02 -15.75 45.95
C GLY A 16 0.40 -14.66 44.97
N ALA A 17 1.64 -14.77 44.51
CA ALA A 17 2.21 -13.95 43.46
C ALA A 17 1.43 -14.18 42.15
N VAL A 18 0.63 -13.20 41.75
CA VAL A 18 0.22 -13.05 40.34
C VAL A 18 1.33 -12.27 39.65
N CYS A 19 2.15 -12.98 38.87
CA CYS A 19 3.10 -12.36 37.96
C CYS A 19 2.33 -11.54 36.92
N LEU A 20 2.36 -10.21 37.06
CA LEU A 20 2.04 -9.27 35.98
C LEU A 20 3.12 -9.40 34.91
N THR A 21 2.84 -10.12 33.83
CA THR A 21 3.66 -10.12 32.63
C THR A 21 3.41 -8.81 31.87
N ALA A 22 4.46 -7.99 31.76
CA ALA A 22 4.45 -6.78 30.95
C ALA A 22 4.31 -7.17 29.47
N GLY A 23 3.13 -6.94 28.88
CA GLY A 23 2.89 -7.16 27.46
C GLY A 23 3.71 -6.18 26.60
N GLN A 24 4.41 -6.69 25.58
CA GLN A 24 5.11 -5.86 24.60
C GLN A 24 4.10 -5.09 23.74
N THR A 25 4.13 -3.76 23.82
CA THR A 25 3.33 -2.88 22.96
C THR A 25 4.08 -2.59 21.66
N HIS A 26 3.47 -2.91 20.52
CA HIS A 26 3.97 -2.56 19.19
C HIS A 26 2.95 -1.64 18.49
N CYS A 27 3.23 -1.11 17.30
CA CYS A 27 2.24 -0.44 16.47
C CYS A 27 1.96 -1.25 15.20
N LEU A 28 0.72 -1.24 14.70
CA LEU A 28 0.40 -1.54 13.30
C LEU A 28 1.13 -0.49 12.46
N ASN A 29 2.39 -0.78 12.12
CA ASN A 29 3.34 0.08 11.39
C ASN A 29 2.89 1.54 11.28
N ALA A 30 3.38 2.39 12.17
CA ALA A 30 3.20 3.84 12.09
C ALA A 30 4.06 4.50 10.98
N GLY A 31 4.70 3.70 10.13
CA GLY A 31 5.43 4.19 8.94
C GLY A 31 4.45 4.68 7.88
N GLN A 32 4.91 5.54 6.96
CA GLN A 32 4.10 6.11 5.87
C GLN A 32 3.39 5.05 4.99
N PRO A 33 2.35 5.45 4.23
CA PRO A 33 1.59 4.56 3.36
C PRO A 33 2.50 3.84 2.37
N PRO A 34 2.11 2.61 1.96
CA PRO A 34 2.87 1.90 0.97
C PRO A 34 3.06 2.71 -0.31
N ALA A 35 4.21 2.55 -0.95
CA ALA A 35 4.41 3.11 -2.28
C ALA A 35 3.30 2.58 -3.19
N PRO A 36 2.79 3.39 -4.14
CA PRO A 36 1.87 2.94 -5.18
C PRO A 36 2.28 1.57 -5.72
N ASP A 37 1.39 0.59 -5.60
CA ASP A 37 1.46 -0.60 -6.43
C ASP A 37 1.15 -0.15 -7.86
N LEU A 38 2.17 0.01 -8.72
CA LEU A 38 1.96 0.38 -10.12
C LEU A 38 1.21 -0.71 -10.94
N ARG A 39 0.75 -1.78 -10.28
CA ARG A 39 -0.13 -2.82 -10.81
C ARG A 39 -1.57 -2.75 -10.26
N MET A 40 -2.02 -1.57 -9.78
CA MET A 40 -3.37 -1.38 -9.21
C MET A 40 -4.47 -2.01 -10.06
N GLY A 41 -4.38 -1.92 -11.40
CA GLY A 41 -5.34 -2.54 -12.31
C GLY A 41 -6.76 -1.95 -12.18
N PRO A 42 -7.56 -1.90 -13.26
CA PRO A 42 -8.93 -1.41 -13.14
C PRO A 42 -9.72 -2.30 -12.20
N LEU A 43 -10.29 -1.70 -11.15
CA LEU A 43 -11.05 -2.45 -10.16
C LEU A 43 -12.26 -3.16 -10.78
N ARG A 44 -12.57 -4.35 -10.29
CA ARG A 44 -13.80 -5.10 -10.63
C ARG A 44 -14.48 -5.53 -9.35
N VAL A 45 -15.78 -5.78 -9.35
CA VAL A 45 -16.42 -6.43 -8.20
C VAL A 45 -15.76 -7.79 -7.98
N HIS A 46 -15.34 -8.09 -6.75
CA HIS A 46 -14.60 -9.32 -6.46
C HIS A 46 -15.53 -10.54 -6.63
N PRO A 47 -15.15 -11.54 -7.44
CA PRO A 47 -16.05 -12.62 -7.82
C PRO A 47 -16.44 -13.55 -6.66
N ALA A 48 -15.53 -13.77 -5.70
CA ALA A 48 -15.81 -14.61 -4.53
C ALA A 48 -16.43 -13.84 -3.35
N ASN A 49 -16.25 -12.51 -3.31
CA ASN A 49 -16.75 -11.67 -2.21
C ASN A 49 -17.15 -10.29 -2.74
N PRO A 50 -18.35 -10.17 -3.32
CA PRO A 50 -18.82 -8.96 -3.99
C PRO A 50 -19.05 -7.75 -3.07
N ARG A 51 -18.69 -7.83 -1.78
CA ARG A 51 -18.57 -6.69 -0.88
C ARG A 51 -17.35 -5.81 -1.19
N TYR A 52 -16.33 -6.40 -1.80
CA TYR A 52 -15.07 -5.74 -2.11
C TYR A 52 -14.86 -5.65 -3.62
N PHE A 53 -13.98 -4.74 -4.03
CA PHE A 53 -13.41 -4.80 -5.36
C PHE A 53 -12.24 -5.78 -5.41
N ALA A 54 -11.84 -6.18 -6.61
CA ALA A 54 -10.65 -6.94 -6.91
C ALA A 54 -9.74 -6.13 -7.86
N ASP A 55 -8.44 -6.19 -7.62
CA ASP A 55 -7.45 -5.76 -8.61
C ASP A 55 -7.24 -6.84 -9.69
N ASN A 56 -6.34 -6.58 -10.65
CA ASN A 56 -5.99 -7.54 -11.70
C ASN A 56 -5.39 -8.86 -11.16
N GLY A 57 -4.85 -8.85 -9.95
CA GLY A 57 -4.33 -10.02 -9.25
C GLY A 57 -5.40 -10.79 -8.47
N GLN A 58 -6.67 -10.42 -8.61
CA GLN A 58 -7.81 -10.94 -7.84
C GLN A 58 -7.67 -10.73 -6.32
N ARG A 59 -6.85 -9.78 -5.87
CA ARG A 59 -6.79 -9.41 -4.46
C ARG A 59 -7.99 -8.54 -4.11
N ALA A 60 -8.70 -8.87 -3.05
CA ALA A 60 -9.77 -8.04 -2.51
C ALA A 60 -9.22 -6.69 -2.01
N ILE A 61 -9.82 -5.59 -2.48
CA ILE A 61 -9.42 -4.21 -2.20
C ILE A 61 -10.49 -3.54 -1.34
N TYR A 62 -10.09 -3.11 -0.15
CA TYR A 62 -10.85 -2.23 0.73
C TYR A 62 -10.51 -0.77 0.44
N LEU A 63 -11.52 0.06 0.14
CA LEU A 63 -11.35 1.47 -0.18
C LEU A 63 -11.77 2.33 1.01
N THR A 64 -10.93 3.30 1.37
CA THR A 64 -11.25 4.26 2.43
C THR A 64 -10.41 5.54 2.29
N GLY A 65 -10.98 6.66 2.70
CA GLY A 65 -10.27 7.92 2.74
C GLY A 65 -11.14 9.15 2.85
N SER A 66 -10.49 10.31 2.81
CA SER A 66 -11.12 11.61 2.93
C SER A 66 -11.32 12.30 1.56
N HIS A 67 -12.33 13.15 1.44
CA HIS A 67 -12.54 13.99 0.25
C HIS A 67 -13.15 15.35 0.63
N THR A 68 -13.18 16.30 -0.31
CA THR A 68 -13.75 17.64 -0.11
C THR A 68 -14.29 18.22 -1.43
N TRP A 69 -15.08 19.29 -1.38
CA TRP A 69 -15.73 19.89 -2.55
C TRP A 69 -14.78 20.56 -3.56
N HIS A 70 -13.53 20.81 -3.18
CA HIS A 70 -12.54 21.58 -3.95
C HIS A 70 -11.62 20.69 -4.83
N VAL A 71 -11.86 19.38 -4.84
CA VAL A 71 -10.88 18.38 -5.30
C VAL A 71 -10.71 18.33 -6.82
N LEU A 72 -11.65 18.81 -7.64
CA LEU A 72 -11.41 19.06 -9.07
C LEU A 72 -11.39 20.55 -9.42
N GLN A 73 -12.36 21.29 -8.92
CA GLN A 73 -12.54 22.71 -9.21
C GLN A 73 -12.22 23.56 -7.98
N ASP A 74 -11.48 24.64 -8.22
CA ASP A 74 -11.28 25.68 -7.24
C ASP A 74 -12.62 26.42 -7.03
N GLN A 75 -12.94 26.75 -5.79
CA GLN A 75 -14.15 27.49 -5.47
C GLN A 75 -13.92 28.47 -4.32
N GLY A 76 -14.65 29.59 -4.33
CA GLY A 76 -14.54 30.59 -3.27
C GLY A 76 -15.06 31.97 -3.64
N PRO A 77 -14.87 32.97 -2.73
CA PRO A 77 -15.47 34.30 -2.86
C PRO A 77 -14.76 35.24 -3.86
N SER A 78 -13.67 34.80 -4.50
CA SER A 78 -12.85 35.60 -5.43
C SER A 78 -12.95 35.08 -6.86
N TYR A 79 -12.64 35.94 -7.84
CA TYR A 79 -12.49 35.54 -9.24
C TYR A 79 -11.11 35.96 -9.77
N PRO A 80 -10.23 35.01 -10.17
CA PRO A 80 -10.41 33.57 -10.02
C PRO A 80 -10.48 33.13 -8.52
N PRO A 81 -11.11 31.98 -8.22
CA PRO A 81 -11.04 31.39 -6.88
C PRO A 81 -9.62 31.10 -6.44
N GLN A 82 -9.41 31.01 -5.12
CA GLN A 82 -8.12 30.55 -4.57
C GLN A 82 -7.85 29.10 -5.03
N PRO A 83 -6.66 28.81 -5.58
CA PRO A 83 -6.31 27.46 -6.00
C PRO A 83 -6.35 26.46 -4.85
N PHE A 84 -6.93 25.29 -5.09
CA PHE A 84 -6.86 24.17 -4.16
C PHE A 84 -5.47 23.52 -4.23
N ASP A 85 -4.79 23.45 -3.08
CA ASP A 85 -3.50 22.78 -2.95
C ASP A 85 -3.68 21.25 -2.98
N PHE A 86 -3.68 20.71 -4.19
CA PHE A 86 -3.87 19.29 -4.43
C PHE A 86 -2.65 18.46 -4.00
N ASP A 87 -1.45 19.02 -4.01
CA ASP A 87 -0.23 18.34 -3.55
C ASP A 87 -0.28 18.11 -2.04
N ALA A 88 -0.70 19.13 -1.28
CA ALA A 88 -0.95 19.01 0.15
C ALA A 88 -2.07 18.01 0.43
N PHE A 89 -3.13 17.98 -0.39
CA PHE A 89 -4.22 17.00 -0.26
C PHE A 89 -3.74 15.56 -0.47
N ILE A 90 -2.96 15.28 -1.52
CA ILE A 90 -2.36 13.95 -1.74
C ILE A 90 -1.43 13.57 -0.59
N THR A 91 -0.61 14.52 -0.11
CA THR A 91 0.27 14.32 1.05
C THR A 91 -0.54 14.01 2.31
N PHE A 92 -1.67 14.68 2.50
CA PHE A 92 -2.60 14.45 3.60
C PHE A 92 -3.22 13.06 3.56
N LEU A 93 -3.76 12.63 2.40
CA LEU A 93 -4.31 11.29 2.22
C LEU A 93 -3.24 10.22 2.50
N ARG A 94 -2.04 10.43 1.96
CA ARG A 94 -0.91 9.55 2.20
C ARG A 94 -0.58 9.47 3.69
N THR A 95 -0.38 10.60 4.35
CA THR A 95 0.00 10.63 5.78
C THR A 95 -1.02 9.90 6.66
N ASN A 96 -2.29 9.87 6.27
CA ASN A 96 -3.36 9.15 6.97
C ASN A 96 -3.62 7.73 6.43
N HIS A 97 -2.80 7.23 5.50
CA HIS A 97 -2.92 5.92 4.88
C HIS A 97 -4.18 5.67 4.06
N HIS A 98 -4.76 6.71 3.47
CA HIS A 98 -5.94 6.58 2.62
C HIS A 98 -5.56 6.05 1.23
N ASN A 99 -6.45 5.28 0.59
CA ASN A 99 -6.29 4.82 -0.81
C ASN A 99 -7.44 5.26 -1.71
N PHE A 100 -8.34 6.13 -1.24
CA PHE A 100 -9.50 6.49 -2.02
C PHE A 100 -9.99 7.90 -1.69
N PHE A 101 -10.48 8.60 -2.71
CA PHE A 101 -11.28 9.81 -2.54
C PHE A 101 -12.30 9.98 -3.67
N ARG A 102 -13.36 10.75 -3.40
CA ARG A 102 -14.30 11.26 -4.40
C ARG A 102 -13.78 12.58 -4.96
N MET A 103 -13.73 12.69 -6.27
CA MET A 103 -13.28 13.89 -6.97
C MET A 103 -14.50 14.68 -7.43
N TRP A 104 -14.79 15.73 -6.67
CA TRP A 104 -16.01 16.51 -6.79
C TRP A 104 -16.03 17.42 -8.03
N THR A 105 -17.12 17.39 -8.78
CA THR A 105 -17.44 18.26 -9.92
C THR A 105 -18.62 19.20 -9.60
N TRP A 106 -18.54 20.45 -10.04
CA TRP A 106 -19.59 21.46 -10.00
C TRP A 106 -19.99 21.88 -11.41
N GLU A 107 -21.30 21.90 -11.68
CA GLU A 107 -21.81 22.14 -13.03
C GLU A 107 -22.12 23.61 -13.31
N HIS A 108 -22.38 24.40 -12.26
CA HIS A 108 -22.58 25.84 -12.36
C HIS A 108 -21.27 26.61 -12.12
N SER A 109 -21.24 27.87 -12.55
CA SER A 109 -20.00 28.68 -12.54
C SER A 109 -19.98 29.76 -11.47
N ARG A 110 -21.14 30.11 -10.90
CA ARG A 110 -21.32 31.16 -9.90
C ARG A 110 -22.50 30.89 -8.95
N TRP A 111 -22.42 31.40 -7.73
CA TRP A 111 -23.41 31.27 -6.64
C TRP A 111 -23.41 29.90 -5.97
N ALA A 112 -23.77 29.88 -4.69
CA ALA A 112 -23.82 28.68 -3.88
C ALA A 112 -25.12 28.63 -3.08
N CYS A 113 -25.73 27.45 -2.98
CA CYS A 113 -26.99 27.24 -2.25
C CYS A 113 -26.87 27.32 -0.72
N TRP A 114 -25.71 27.70 -0.20
CA TRP A 114 -25.43 27.93 1.22
C TRP A 114 -24.86 29.33 1.49
N SER A 115 -24.84 30.23 0.50
CA SER A 115 -24.24 31.56 0.62
C SER A 115 -25.19 32.65 0.10
N THR A 116 -25.30 33.74 0.86
CA THR A 116 -25.94 34.98 0.39
C THR A 116 -25.03 35.82 -0.50
N SER A 117 -23.73 35.48 -0.56
CA SER A 117 -22.75 36.22 -1.36
C SER A 117 -23.01 36.01 -2.85
N ASP A 118 -23.02 37.10 -3.60
CA ASP A 118 -23.04 37.05 -5.06
C ASP A 118 -21.67 36.69 -5.64
N LYS A 119 -20.62 36.59 -4.83
CA LYS A 119 -19.23 36.43 -5.29
C LYS A 119 -18.68 35.01 -5.13
N PHE A 120 -19.51 33.97 -5.10
CA PHE A 120 -19.02 32.60 -5.03
C PHE A 120 -18.80 32.02 -6.43
N TRP A 121 -17.59 31.57 -6.74
CA TRP A 121 -17.17 31.17 -8.09
C TRP A 121 -16.60 29.76 -8.12
N TYR A 122 -16.65 29.11 -9.28
CA TYR A 122 -16.14 27.77 -9.54
C TYR A 122 -15.29 27.76 -10.82
N ARG A 123 -14.08 27.20 -10.78
CA ARG A 123 -13.17 27.15 -11.94
C ARG A 123 -12.22 25.94 -11.89
N PRO A 124 -11.83 25.34 -13.03
CA PRO A 124 -12.32 25.58 -14.40
C PRO A 124 -13.73 25.01 -14.62
N ALA A 125 -14.40 25.45 -15.68
CA ALA A 125 -15.65 24.84 -16.13
C ALA A 125 -15.33 23.88 -17.30
N PRO A 126 -16.16 22.86 -17.56
CA PRO A 126 -15.89 21.90 -18.65
C PRO A 126 -16.02 22.50 -20.06
N TYR A 127 -16.75 23.60 -20.23
CA TYR A 127 -17.04 24.22 -21.53
C TYR A 127 -16.29 25.53 -21.72
N ARG A 128 -15.83 25.79 -22.95
CA ARG A 128 -15.19 27.06 -23.30
C ARG A 128 -16.17 28.20 -23.23
N ARG A 129 -15.67 29.37 -22.85
CA ARG A 129 -16.36 30.65 -23.02
C ARG A 129 -15.90 31.33 -24.30
N ILE A 130 -16.82 31.92 -25.06
CA ILE A 130 -16.54 32.54 -26.36
C ILE A 130 -16.75 34.06 -26.26
N GLU A 131 -15.68 34.82 -26.45
CA GLU A 131 -15.72 36.29 -26.45
C GLU A 131 -16.49 36.85 -27.65
N GLY A 132 -17.18 37.97 -27.46
CA GLY A 132 -17.94 38.63 -28.54
C GLY A 132 -19.34 38.06 -28.81
N HIS A 133 -19.74 36.96 -28.18
CA HIS A 133 -21.05 36.30 -28.37
C HIS A 133 -22.05 36.55 -27.21
N GLY A 134 -21.89 37.68 -26.52
CA GLY A 134 -22.73 38.10 -25.40
C GLY A 134 -22.21 37.64 -24.03
N ILE A 135 -22.90 38.07 -22.98
CA ILE A 135 -22.54 37.86 -21.58
C ILE A 135 -23.55 36.92 -20.93
N ALA A 136 -23.06 35.90 -20.22
CA ALA A 136 -23.85 35.00 -19.39
C ALA A 136 -24.29 35.69 -18.08
N GLN A 137 -25.23 35.10 -17.36
CA GLN A 137 -25.79 35.70 -16.15
C GLN A 137 -24.78 35.84 -15.00
N ASP A 138 -23.68 35.10 -15.06
CA ASP A 138 -22.56 35.24 -14.13
C ASP A 138 -21.69 36.48 -14.40
N GLY A 139 -21.91 37.21 -15.51
CA GLY A 139 -21.14 38.39 -15.91
C GLY A 139 -19.91 38.11 -16.78
N LEU A 140 -19.69 36.86 -17.21
CA LEU A 140 -18.59 36.44 -18.08
C LEU A 140 -19.11 36.09 -19.49
N PRO A 141 -18.24 35.90 -20.50
CA PRO A 141 -18.69 35.49 -21.82
C PRO A 141 -19.46 34.17 -21.78
N LYS A 142 -20.44 34.02 -22.68
CA LYS A 142 -21.26 32.81 -22.80
C LYS A 142 -20.44 31.57 -23.14
N PHE A 143 -20.93 30.42 -22.71
CA PHE A 143 -20.37 29.11 -23.02
C PHE A 143 -20.69 28.65 -24.45
N ASP A 144 -19.80 27.89 -25.05
CA ASP A 144 -20.12 26.98 -26.15
C ASP A 144 -20.10 25.54 -25.64
N LEU A 145 -21.27 24.92 -25.56
CA LEU A 145 -21.46 23.57 -25.05
C LEU A 145 -20.90 22.49 -25.99
N THR A 146 -20.52 22.86 -27.22
CA THR A 146 -19.87 21.96 -28.19
C THR A 146 -18.34 22.05 -28.13
N GLU A 147 -17.79 23.03 -27.42
CA GLU A 147 -16.34 23.22 -27.25
C GLU A 147 -15.90 23.02 -25.80
N PHE A 148 -15.01 22.05 -25.57
CA PHE A 148 -14.49 21.73 -24.23
C PHE A 148 -13.30 22.59 -23.83
N ASP A 149 -13.27 23.02 -22.57
CA ASP A 149 -12.13 23.78 -22.01
C ASP A 149 -10.96 22.83 -21.69
N PRO A 150 -9.80 22.98 -22.37
CA PRO A 150 -8.65 22.13 -22.10
C PRO A 150 -8.13 22.24 -20.66
N GLU A 151 -8.32 23.36 -19.96
CA GLU A 151 -7.88 23.53 -18.57
C GLU A 151 -8.56 22.50 -17.65
N TYR A 152 -9.87 22.30 -17.83
CA TYR A 152 -10.66 21.36 -17.03
C TYR A 152 -10.19 19.91 -17.21
N PHE A 153 -10.08 19.46 -18.46
CA PHE A 153 -9.73 18.07 -18.75
C PHE A 153 -8.26 17.75 -18.50
N GLN A 154 -7.35 18.71 -18.70
CA GLN A 154 -5.95 18.53 -18.31
C GLN A 154 -5.82 18.44 -16.80
N ARG A 155 -6.53 19.27 -16.03
CA ARG A 155 -6.54 19.22 -14.57
C ARG A 155 -7.11 17.89 -14.07
N LEU A 156 -8.22 17.43 -14.64
CA LEU A 156 -8.82 16.13 -14.36
C LEU A 156 -7.80 15.00 -14.55
N SER A 157 -7.16 14.93 -15.73
CA SER A 157 -6.20 13.88 -16.06
C SER A 157 -4.98 13.94 -15.12
N ASN A 158 -4.42 15.13 -14.88
CA ASN A 158 -3.27 15.32 -14.00
C ASN A 158 -3.55 14.90 -12.55
N ARG A 159 -4.72 15.27 -12.00
CA ARG A 159 -5.09 14.91 -10.63
C ARG A 159 -5.31 13.40 -10.47
N VAL A 160 -5.90 12.74 -11.48
CA VAL A 160 -6.03 11.27 -11.52
C VAL A 160 -4.68 10.59 -11.59
N ASP A 161 -3.77 11.04 -12.47
CA ASP A 161 -2.43 10.46 -12.61
C ASP A 161 -1.56 10.67 -11.35
N GLN A 162 -1.68 11.83 -10.71
CA GLN A 162 -0.99 12.10 -9.47
C GLN A 162 -1.51 11.21 -8.33
N ALA A 163 -2.82 11.01 -8.22
CA ALA A 163 -3.40 10.04 -7.27
C ALA A 163 -2.91 8.61 -7.58
N ARG A 164 -2.87 8.24 -8.86
CA ARG A 164 -2.38 6.93 -9.32
C ARG A 164 -0.94 6.69 -8.92
N SER A 165 -0.08 7.67 -9.17
CA SER A 165 1.33 7.71 -8.79
C SER A 165 1.55 7.74 -7.27
N ASN A 166 0.48 7.72 -6.47
CA ASN A 166 0.52 7.63 -5.02
C ASN A 166 -0.33 6.46 -4.47
N GLY A 167 -0.87 5.59 -5.34
CA GLY A 167 -1.56 4.35 -4.96
C GLY A 167 -2.98 4.61 -4.45
N ILE A 168 -3.61 5.64 -5.00
CA ILE A 168 -4.91 6.15 -4.57
C ILE A 168 -5.90 6.03 -5.74
N TYR A 169 -7.01 5.34 -5.49
CA TYR A 169 -8.17 5.26 -6.36
C TYR A 169 -9.01 6.53 -6.28
N VAL A 170 -9.66 6.88 -7.39
CA VAL A 170 -10.43 8.11 -7.53
C VAL A 170 -11.81 7.78 -8.09
N ALA A 171 -12.86 8.16 -7.35
CA ALA A 171 -14.20 8.24 -7.93
C ALA A 171 -14.35 9.58 -8.66
N VAL A 172 -14.36 9.55 -9.99
CA VAL A 172 -14.59 10.70 -10.86
C VAL A 172 -16.09 10.98 -10.88
N MET A 173 -16.51 12.05 -10.21
CA MET A 173 -17.91 12.49 -10.20
C MET A 173 -18.26 13.21 -11.50
N LEU A 174 -19.35 12.80 -12.14
CA LEU A 174 -19.71 13.28 -13.48
C LEU A 174 -20.64 14.50 -13.43
N PHE A 175 -21.62 14.46 -12.52
CA PHE A 175 -22.66 15.48 -12.34
C PHE A 175 -22.95 15.74 -10.84
N GLN A 176 -23.73 16.77 -10.49
CA GLN A 176 -24.18 17.00 -9.11
C GLN A 176 -25.60 17.58 -9.03
N GLY A 177 -26.43 17.07 -8.13
CA GLY A 177 -27.79 17.58 -7.94
C GLY A 177 -27.92 18.77 -7.01
N VAL A 178 -26.92 18.99 -6.14
CA VAL A 178 -26.99 19.94 -5.02
C VAL A 178 -27.35 21.35 -5.45
N SER A 179 -26.79 21.81 -6.57
CA SER A 179 -27.01 23.17 -7.09
C SER A 179 -28.45 23.41 -7.56
N VAL A 180 -29.14 22.34 -7.94
CA VAL A 180 -30.51 22.36 -8.47
C VAL A 180 -31.51 22.01 -7.36
N GLU A 181 -31.15 21.13 -6.44
CA GLU A 181 -32.05 20.62 -5.39
C GLU A 181 -32.10 21.52 -4.15
N PHE A 182 -30.95 22.00 -3.66
CA PHE A 182 -30.93 22.84 -2.46
C PHE A 182 -31.25 24.29 -2.80
N LYS A 183 -32.53 24.66 -2.75
CA LYS A 183 -32.99 26.04 -2.98
C LYS A 183 -33.55 26.66 -1.70
N LYS A 184 -33.05 27.84 -1.32
CA LYS A 184 -33.61 28.63 -0.21
C LYS A 184 -34.01 30.02 -0.68
N PRO A 185 -35.12 30.61 -0.18
CA PRO A 185 -35.65 31.89 -0.68
C PRO A 185 -34.67 33.08 -0.66
N HIS A 186 -33.64 33.04 0.18
CA HIS A 186 -32.69 34.15 0.38
C HIS A 186 -31.34 33.94 -0.33
N TYR A 187 -31.15 32.84 -1.06
CA TYR A 187 -29.90 32.55 -1.77
C TYR A 187 -30.09 32.71 -3.27
N LYS A 188 -29.02 33.11 -3.97
CA LYS A 188 -29.02 33.13 -5.43
C LYS A 188 -29.00 31.70 -5.94
N LEU A 189 -29.91 31.39 -6.87
CA LEU A 189 -30.06 30.05 -7.44
C LEU A 189 -28.83 29.71 -8.30
N PRO A 190 -28.07 28.66 -7.97
CA PRO A 190 -26.95 28.22 -8.80
C PRO A 190 -27.33 27.92 -10.26
N TRP A 191 -28.55 27.43 -10.50
CA TRP A 191 -29.10 27.19 -11.84
C TRP A 191 -28.92 28.38 -12.80
N ASN A 192 -29.06 29.60 -12.29
CA ASN A 192 -28.94 30.81 -13.10
C ASN A 192 -27.55 30.96 -13.76
N SER A 193 -26.48 30.36 -13.22
CA SER A 193 -25.13 30.40 -13.79
C SER A 193 -24.72 29.10 -14.47
N HIS A 194 -25.66 28.15 -14.59
CA HIS A 194 -25.44 26.86 -15.20
C HIS A 194 -25.25 27.00 -16.72
N PRO A 195 -24.27 26.30 -17.35
CA PRO A 195 -24.02 26.42 -18.80
C PRO A 195 -25.23 26.07 -19.66
N TYR A 196 -26.08 25.13 -19.22
CA TYR A 196 -27.28 24.70 -19.94
C TYR A 196 -28.51 25.59 -19.73
N HIS A 197 -28.40 26.65 -18.93
CA HIS A 197 -29.43 27.67 -18.87
C HIS A 197 -29.40 28.50 -20.16
N ARG A 198 -30.56 28.77 -20.78
CA ARG A 198 -30.69 29.45 -22.08
C ARG A 198 -29.88 30.73 -22.24
N SER A 199 -29.79 31.50 -21.17
CA SER A 199 -29.06 32.78 -21.18
C SER A 199 -27.53 32.64 -21.20
N ASN A 200 -27.00 31.45 -20.90
CA ASN A 200 -25.57 31.28 -20.60
C ASN A 200 -24.77 30.61 -21.72
N ASN A 201 -25.42 30.04 -22.74
CA ASN A 201 -24.74 29.43 -23.87
C ASN A 201 -25.08 30.09 -25.21
N VAL A 202 -24.19 29.92 -26.19
CA VAL A 202 -24.37 30.39 -27.57
C VAL A 202 -25.19 29.41 -28.43
N ASN A 203 -25.31 28.15 -27.97
CA ASN A 203 -25.92 27.05 -28.70
C ASN A 203 -27.46 27.07 -28.69
N GLN A 204 -28.07 28.04 -27.99
CA GLN A 204 -29.52 28.16 -27.80
C GLN A 204 -30.15 26.95 -27.09
N ILE A 205 -29.35 26.25 -26.28
CA ILE A 205 -29.80 25.13 -25.46
C ILE A 205 -30.49 25.68 -24.21
N ASP A 206 -31.66 25.12 -23.91
CA ASP A 206 -32.40 25.39 -22.71
C ASP A 206 -32.78 24.07 -22.05
N ALA A 207 -32.13 23.75 -20.93
CA ALA A 207 -32.41 22.55 -20.18
C ALA A 207 -33.54 22.73 -19.15
N ASP A 208 -34.22 23.89 -19.09
CA ASP A 208 -35.38 24.16 -18.23
C ASP A 208 -36.69 24.06 -19.03
N THR A 209 -37.11 22.84 -19.39
CA THR A 209 -38.15 22.69 -20.44
C THR A 209 -39.55 23.14 -20.03
N ASN A 210 -39.83 23.12 -18.74
CA ASN A 210 -41.09 23.56 -18.17
C ASN A 210 -41.12 25.08 -17.84
N GLY A 211 -39.99 25.78 -17.96
CA GLY A 211 -39.83 27.22 -17.72
C GLY A 211 -40.07 27.66 -16.28
N ASP A 212 -39.94 26.75 -15.30
CA ASP A 212 -40.14 27.05 -13.88
C ASP A 212 -38.92 27.71 -13.21
N GLY A 213 -37.80 27.82 -13.94
CA GLY A 213 -36.53 28.39 -13.48
C GLY A 213 -35.81 27.51 -12.46
N GLN A 214 -36.20 26.24 -12.33
CA GLN A 214 -35.68 25.33 -11.34
C GLN A 214 -34.54 24.49 -11.89
N GLY A 215 -34.57 24.11 -13.18
CA GLY A 215 -33.50 23.33 -13.81
C GLY A 215 -33.47 21.84 -13.45
N TYR A 216 -34.54 21.30 -12.85
CA TYR A 216 -34.62 19.86 -12.53
C TYR A 216 -34.56 18.99 -13.78
N ASP A 217 -35.14 19.46 -14.87
CA ASP A 217 -35.19 18.80 -16.17
C ASP A 217 -33.80 18.42 -16.73
N PHE A 218 -32.72 19.05 -16.24
CA PHE A 218 -31.35 18.72 -16.65
C PHE A 218 -30.89 17.31 -16.24
N HIS A 219 -31.46 16.76 -15.16
CA HIS A 219 -31.21 15.39 -14.69
C HIS A 219 -32.47 14.51 -14.74
N GLN A 220 -33.54 14.94 -15.41
CA GLN A 220 -34.79 14.19 -15.51
C GLN A 220 -34.98 13.57 -16.90
N TRP A 221 -35.33 12.28 -16.95
CA TRP A 221 -35.67 11.64 -18.21
C TRP A 221 -37.17 11.78 -18.55
N PRO A 222 -37.55 12.04 -19.82
CA PRO A 222 -36.67 12.35 -20.96
C PRO A 222 -36.10 13.77 -20.87
N LEU A 223 -34.86 13.95 -21.35
CA LEU A 223 -34.17 15.24 -21.39
C LEU A 223 -34.69 16.15 -22.51
N ALA A 224 -34.44 17.45 -22.37
CA ALA A 224 -34.70 18.43 -23.43
C ALA A 224 -33.98 18.07 -24.75
N PRO A 225 -34.55 18.44 -25.93
CA PRO A 225 -33.90 18.20 -27.21
C PRO A 225 -32.45 18.70 -27.25
N GLY A 226 -31.53 17.83 -27.68
CA GLY A 226 -30.10 18.13 -27.78
C GLY A 226 -29.30 18.07 -26.46
N VAL A 227 -29.94 18.14 -25.29
CA VAL A 227 -29.24 18.08 -23.99
C VAL A 227 -28.54 16.73 -23.79
N TRP A 228 -29.20 15.63 -24.15
CA TRP A 228 -28.59 14.31 -24.05
C TRP A 228 -27.37 14.14 -24.95
N ASP A 229 -27.38 14.73 -26.15
CA ASP A 229 -26.25 14.65 -27.07
C ASP A 229 -25.02 15.37 -26.51
N LEU A 230 -25.23 16.53 -25.88
CA LEU A 230 -24.19 17.31 -25.22
C LEU A 230 -23.67 16.64 -23.95
N GLN A 231 -24.57 16.09 -23.12
CA GLN A 231 -24.16 15.30 -21.95
C GLN A 231 -23.36 14.06 -22.38
N ARG A 232 -23.77 13.34 -23.43
CA ARG A 232 -22.97 12.22 -23.98
C ARG A 232 -21.62 12.67 -24.53
N ALA A 233 -21.54 13.85 -25.15
CA ALA A 233 -20.27 14.40 -25.60
C ALA A 233 -19.34 14.70 -24.41
N TYR A 234 -19.87 15.29 -23.35
CA TYR A 234 -19.14 15.53 -22.10
C TYR A 234 -18.68 14.23 -21.45
N LEU A 235 -19.56 13.24 -21.32
CA LEU A 235 -19.24 11.91 -20.78
C LEU A 235 -18.11 11.24 -21.58
N ARG A 236 -18.18 11.26 -22.93
CA ARG A 236 -17.06 10.77 -23.76
C ARG A 236 -15.78 11.51 -23.46
N LYS A 237 -15.82 12.84 -23.38
CA LYS A 237 -14.61 13.64 -23.13
C LYS A 237 -13.98 13.35 -21.77
N VAL A 238 -14.79 13.17 -20.72
CA VAL A 238 -14.32 12.74 -19.39
C VAL A 238 -13.69 11.36 -19.47
N ILE A 239 -14.41 10.36 -20.01
CA ILE A 239 -13.92 8.98 -20.15
C ILE A 239 -12.61 8.96 -20.93
N ASP A 240 -12.52 9.69 -22.04
CA ASP A 240 -11.32 9.76 -22.88
C ASP A 240 -10.12 10.33 -22.14
N ALA A 241 -10.34 11.30 -21.26
CA ALA A 241 -9.28 11.93 -20.47
C ALA A 241 -8.70 11.03 -19.37
N VAL A 242 -9.47 10.04 -18.88
CA VAL A 242 -9.11 9.24 -17.70
C VAL A 242 -9.07 7.72 -17.92
N ASN A 243 -9.59 7.19 -19.02
CA ASN A 243 -9.61 5.75 -19.28
C ASN A 243 -8.20 5.14 -19.44
N GLY A 244 -7.19 5.99 -19.66
CA GLY A 244 -5.79 5.61 -19.64
C GLY A 244 -5.29 5.09 -18.29
N PHE A 245 -5.97 5.43 -17.19
CA PHE A 245 -5.57 5.12 -15.83
C PHE A 245 -6.34 3.93 -15.27
N ASP A 246 -5.74 3.21 -14.33
CA ASP A 246 -6.29 2.01 -13.71
C ASP A 246 -6.93 2.27 -12.34
N ASN A 247 -6.69 3.46 -11.78
CA ASN A 247 -7.16 3.87 -10.47
C ASN A 247 -8.52 4.61 -10.51
N VAL A 248 -9.32 4.44 -11.57
CA VAL A 248 -10.56 5.19 -11.80
C VAL A 248 -11.80 4.36 -11.45
N LEU A 249 -12.74 5.00 -10.78
CA LEU A 249 -14.16 4.64 -10.70
C LEU A 249 -14.97 5.83 -11.21
N TYR A 250 -16.13 5.60 -11.81
CA TYR A 250 -17.06 6.68 -12.12
C TYR A 250 -18.16 6.76 -11.08
N GLU A 251 -18.60 7.96 -10.80
CA GLU A 251 -19.79 8.23 -10.00
C GLU A 251 -20.73 9.11 -10.82
N VAL A 252 -21.97 8.64 -11.02
CA VAL A 252 -22.93 9.31 -11.90
C VAL A 252 -23.23 10.72 -11.41
N ALA A 253 -23.72 10.86 -10.19
CA ALA A 253 -24.01 12.14 -9.61
C ALA A 253 -24.10 12.08 -8.09
N ASN A 254 -23.85 13.22 -7.44
CA ASN A 254 -24.07 13.43 -6.01
C ASN A 254 -25.39 14.14 -5.74
N GLU A 255 -26.27 13.56 -4.91
CA GLU A 255 -27.49 14.21 -4.39
C GLU A 255 -28.43 14.76 -5.49
N CYS A 256 -28.61 14.02 -6.58
CA CYS A 256 -29.65 14.32 -7.57
C CYS A 256 -31.06 14.15 -6.99
N HIS A 257 -32.02 14.89 -7.56
CA HIS A 257 -33.43 14.81 -7.18
C HIS A 257 -34.03 13.43 -7.50
N THR A 258 -35.10 13.04 -6.80
CA THR A 258 -35.69 11.68 -6.87
C THR A 258 -36.29 11.29 -8.22
N ASN A 259 -36.51 12.24 -9.14
CA ASN A 259 -36.99 11.92 -10.50
C ASN A 259 -35.83 11.63 -11.47
N SER A 260 -34.58 11.66 -10.99
CA SER A 260 -33.38 11.47 -11.82
C SER A 260 -33.02 10.02 -12.09
N GLN A 261 -33.62 9.06 -11.37
CA GLN A 261 -33.30 7.64 -11.42
C GLN A 261 -33.13 7.10 -12.86
N THR A 262 -34.14 7.31 -13.71
CA THR A 262 -34.10 6.80 -15.09
C THR A 262 -32.95 7.41 -15.88
N TRP A 263 -32.69 8.70 -15.70
CA TRP A 263 -31.56 9.38 -16.33
C TRP A 263 -30.22 8.83 -15.82
N GLN A 264 -30.06 8.62 -14.50
CA GLN A 264 -28.86 8.02 -13.92
C GLN A 264 -28.59 6.62 -14.50
N TYR A 265 -29.64 5.81 -14.70
CA TYR A 265 -29.50 4.49 -15.32
C TYR A 265 -29.03 4.57 -16.76
N GLU A 266 -29.53 5.53 -17.55
CA GLU A 266 -29.07 5.75 -18.92
C GLU A 266 -27.62 6.23 -18.97
N VAL A 267 -27.19 7.07 -18.02
CA VAL A 267 -25.76 7.45 -17.88
C VAL A 267 -24.89 6.22 -17.59
N ILE A 268 -25.29 5.36 -16.65
CA ILE A 268 -24.53 4.13 -16.31
C ILE A 268 -24.41 3.22 -17.53
N LYS A 269 -25.54 2.97 -18.23
CA LYS A 269 -25.56 2.13 -19.44
C LYS A 269 -24.67 2.73 -20.53
N PHE A 270 -24.72 4.05 -20.72
CA PHE A 270 -23.89 4.74 -21.70
C PHE A 270 -22.40 4.56 -21.41
N ILE A 271 -21.95 4.80 -20.16
CA ILE A 271 -20.54 4.66 -19.77
C ILE A 271 -20.06 3.23 -20.01
N LYS A 272 -20.82 2.24 -19.50
CA LYS A 272 -20.50 0.81 -19.64
C LYS A 272 -20.40 0.40 -21.11
N ASN A 273 -21.34 0.84 -21.95
CA ASN A 273 -21.33 0.55 -23.38
C ASN A 273 -20.17 1.25 -24.11
N TYR A 274 -19.91 2.51 -23.80
CA TYR A 274 -18.84 3.26 -24.45
C TYR A 274 -17.46 2.69 -24.11
N GLU A 275 -17.21 2.37 -22.84
CA GLU A 275 -15.96 1.72 -22.45
C GLU A 275 -15.84 0.31 -23.04
N ALA A 276 -16.93 -0.46 -23.04
CA ALA A 276 -16.91 -1.83 -23.57
C ALA A 276 -16.63 -1.92 -25.08
N THR A 277 -17.06 -0.91 -25.86
CA THR A 277 -16.98 -0.90 -27.32
C THR A 277 -15.79 -0.09 -27.86
N SER A 278 -15.36 0.94 -27.14
CA SER A 278 -14.48 1.99 -27.70
C SER A 278 -13.22 2.23 -26.86
N LYS A 279 -13.02 1.52 -25.74
CA LYS A 279 -11.91 1.78 -24.80
C LYS A 279 -11.17 0.52 -24.36
N PRO A 280 -9.87 0.64 -24.03
CA PRO A 280 -9.06 -0.49 -23.55
C PRO A 280 -9.39 -0.93 -22.12
N ARG A 281 -9.94 -0.01 -21.30
CA ARG A 281 -10.30 -0.30 -19.91
C ARG A 281 -11.79 -0.14 -19.71
N ARG A 282 -12.30 -0.95 -18.79
CA ARG A 282 -13.63 -0.79 -18.19
C ARG A 282 -13.39 -0.37 -16.74
N HIS A 283 -14.19 0.51 -16.18
CA HIS A 283 -14.09 0.93 -14.78
C HIS A 283 -15.42 0.70 -14.06
N PRO A 284 -15.41 0.51 -12.72
CA PRO A 284 -16.64 0.45 -11.95
C PRO A 284 -17.43 1.75 -12.10
N VAL A 285 -18.74 1.64 -12.28
CA VAL A 285 -19.66 2.79 -12.33
C VAL A 285 -20.55 2.75 -11.09
N GLY A 286 -20.61 3.85 -10.36
CA GLY A 286 -21.36 3.98 -9.11
C GLY A 286 -22.56 4.92 -9.20
N MET A 287 -23.51 4.67 -8.31
CA MET A 287 -24.69 5.53 -8.11
C MET A 287 -24.79 5.90 -6.63
N THR A 288 -25.03 7.18 -6.34
CA THR A 288 -25.24 7.65 -4.97
C THR A 288 -26.71 7.93 -4.73
N ALA A 289 -27.11 7.98 -3.46
CA ALA A 289 -28.50 8.19 -3.09
C ALA A 289 -29.02 9.55 -3.58
N GLU A 290 -30.25 9.52 -4.08
CA GLU A 290 -30.99 10.73 -4.44
C GLU A 290 -31.36 11.52 -3.17
N TYR A 291 -31.46 12.84 -3.30
CA TYR A 291 -31.85 13.76 -2.25
C TYR A 291 -33.22 14.40 -2.55
N PRO A 292 -34.06 14.73 -1.55
CA PRO A 292 -33.89 14.44 -0.11
C PRO A 292 -34.30 13.02 0.30
N ASN A 293 -35.05 12.31 -0.55
CA ASN A 293 -35.80 11.11 -0.15
C ASN A 293 -35.38 9.83 -0.90
N GLY A 294 -34.16 9.78 -1.46
CA GLY A 294 -33.68 8.59 -2.16
C GLY A 294 -33.60 7.38 -1.24
N GLY A 295 -34.24 6.28 -1.65
CA GLY A 295 -34.28 5.02 -0.91
C GLY A 295 -33.17 4.05 -1.32
N THR A 296 -32.81 3.13 -0.41
CA THR A 296 -31.73 2.16 -0.67
C THR A 296 -32.14 1.06 -1.66
N THR A 297 -33.45 0.78 -1.79
CA THR A 297 -33.99 -0.20 -2.75
C THR A 297 -33.59 0.13 -4.18
N ASP A 298 -33.71 1.39 -4.57
CA ASP A 298 -33.40 1.86 -5.92
C ASP A 298 -31.90 1.74 -6.24
N LEU A 299 -31.05 2.06 -5.26
CA LEU A 299 -29.60 1.89 -5.40
C LEU A 299 -29.21 0.44 -5.64
N PHE A 300 -29.77 -0.50 -4.87
CA PHE A 300 -29.48 -1.93 -5.05
C PHE A 300 -30.01 -2.49 -6.37
N ALA A 301 -31.15 -2.00 -6.85
CA ALA A 301 -31.73 -2.38 -8.14
C ALA A 301 -31.00 -1.75 -9.35
N SER A 302 -30.20 -0.72 -9.13
CA SER A 302 -29.51 0.01 -10.18
C SER A 302 -28.51 -0.86 -10.98
N PRO A 303 -28.19 -0.47 -12.23
CA PRO A 303 -27.14 -1.11 -13.02
C PRO A 303 -25.71 -0.78 -12.53
N ALA A 304 -25.54 -0.03 -11.43
CA ALA A 304 -24.23 0.34 -10.89
C ALA A 304 -23.47 -0.87 -10.33
N ASP A 305 -22.13 -0.79 -10.29
CA ASP A 305 -21.25 -1.79 -9.67
C ASP A 305 -21.07 -1.53 -8.16
N TRP A 306 -21.19 -0.27 -7.75
CA TRP A 306 -21.11 0.17 -6.36
C TRP A 306 -22.12 1.28 -6.05
N ILE A 307 -22.43 1.46 -4.77
CA ILE A 307 -23.43 2.44 -4.33
C ILE A 307 -22.96 3.23 -3.11
N SER A 308 -23.50 4.43 -2.93
CA SER A 308 -23.43 5.19 -1.68
C SER A 308 -24.84 5.46 -1.12
N PRO A 309 -25.18 4.93 0.07
CA PRO A 309 -26.53 5.00 0.62
C PRO A 309 -26.85 6.35 1.27
N SER A 310 -28.15 6.62 1.50
CA SER A 310 -28.64 7.75 2.29
C SER A 310 -28.87 7.37 3.76
N VAL A 311 -29.18 8.37 4.59
CA VAL A 311 -29.58 8.18 6.00
C VAL A 311 -30.86 7.38 6.21
N ALA A 312 -31.72 7.23 5.19
CA ALA A 312 -33.03 6.63 5.36
C ALA A 312 -32.96 5.21 5.97
N ASP A 313 -31.92 4.45 5.61
CA ASP A 313 -31.67 3.09 6.10
C ASP A 313 -30.31 2.94 6.80
N TRP A 314 -29.67 4.06 7.18
CA TRP A 314 -28.35 4.05 7.80
C TRP A 314 -28.40 4.56 9.24
N ASP A 315 -28.42 3.62 10.18
CA ASP A 315 -28.32 3.92 11.61
C ASP A 315 -26.85 4.16 12.01
N LYS A 316 -26.55 5.27 12.69
CA LYS A 316 -25.21 5.59 13.23
C LYS A 316 -24.73 4.62 14.31
N ASP A 317 -25.67 4.09 15.10
CA ASP A 317 -25.38 3.17 16.19
C ASP A 317 -25.45 1.73 15.72
N ALA A 318 -26.11 1.48 14.59
CA ALA A 318 -26.22 0.18 13.97
C ALA A 318 -26.21 0.24 12.40
N PRO A 319 -25.08 0.63 11.74
CA PRO A 319 -25.02 0.67 10.28
C PRO A 319 -25.42 -0.66 9.62
N PRO A 320 -26.02 -0.67 8.42
CA PRO A 320 -26.45 -1.90 7.77
C PRO A 320 -25.28 -2.85 7.47
N VAL A 321 -25.56 -4.15 7.53
CA VAL A 321 -24.61 -5.19 7.14
C VAL A 321 -24.55 -5.25 5.61
N ALA A 322 -23.35 -5.13 5.04
CA ALA A 322 -23.17 -5.31 3.60
C ALA A 322 -23.52 -6.76 3.23
N THR A 323 -24.52 -6.94 2.35
CA THR A 323 -24.99 -8.25 1.91
C THR A 323 -24.15 -8.85 0.78
N GLY A 324 -23.32 -8.03 0.13
CA GLY A 324 -22.57 -8.40 -1.07
C GLY A 324 -23.37 -8.27 -2.36
N HIS A 325 -24.58 -7.71 -2.36
CA HIS A 325 -25.29 -7.42 -3.61
C HIS A 325 -24.59 -6.33 -4.44
N LYS A 326 -23.93 -5.38 -3.76
CA LYS A 326 -23.09 -4.32 -4.34
C LYS A 326 -21.93 -4.03 -3.38
N VAL A 327 -20.88 -3.40 -3.91
CA VAL A 327 -19.88 -2.73 -3.07
C VAL A 327 -20.51 -1.44 -2.52
N ILE A 328 -20.40 -1.22 -1.20
CA ILE A 328 -21.05 -0.07 -0.52
C ILE A 328 -19.97 0.89 -0.04
N LEU A 329 -19.90 2.07 -0.66
CA LEU A 329 -19.08 3.19 -0.19
C LEU A 329 -19.93 4.06 0.74
N ALA A 330 -19.72 3.93 2.05
CA ALA A 330 -20.46 4.67 3.06
C ALA A 330 -19.85 6.05 3.26
N ASP A 331 -20.49 7.08 2.70
CA ASP A 331 -20.00 8.45 2.74
C ASP A 331 -20.72 9.31 3.76
N THR A 332 -19.97 10.00 4.61
CA THR A 332 -20.55 10.95 5.56
C THR A 332 -21.26 12.14 4.90
N ASP A 333 -21.00 12.42 3.62
CA ASP A 333 -21.76 13.43 2.86
C ASP A 333 -23.25 13.06 2.75
N HIS A 334 -23.55 11.82 2.31
CA HIS A 334 -24.91 11.27 2.20
C HIS A 334 -25.48 10.75 3.53
N LEU A 335 -24.67 10.79 4.59
CA LEU A 335 -25.01 10.29 5.91
C LEU A 335 -25.01 11.41 6.97
N PRO A 336 -25.80 12.49 6.82
CA PRO A 336 -25.88 13.55 7.81
C PRO A 336 -26.21 13.03 9.21
N GLY A 337 -25.50 13.55 10.22
CA GLY A 337 -25.64 13.10 11.62
C GLY A 337 -24.68 11.99 12.03
N GLN A 338 -23.95 11.37 11.09
CA GLN A 338 -22.75 10.61 11.42
C GLN A 338 -21.67 11.56 11.93
N ARG A 339 -21.02 11.20 13.03
CA ARG A 339 -19.96 12.03 13.63
C ARG A 339 -18.69 12.09 12.77
N GLY A 340 -18.54 11.16 11.82
CA GLY A 340 -17.33 11.02 11.02
C GLY A 340 -16.10 10.85 11.90
N ASP A 341 -16.19 9.91 12.85
CA ASP A 341 -15.17 9.58 13.84
C ASP A 341 -14.70 8.12 13.69
N ALA A 342 -13.82 7.67 14.60
CA ALA A 342 -13.32 6.30 14.59
C ALA A 342 -14.43 5.24 14.76
N ASP A 343 -15.51 5.58 15.46
CA ASP A 343 -16.62 4.65 15.70
C ASP A 343 -17.36 4.32 14.40
N PHE A 344 -17.69 5.36 13.62
CA PHE A 344 -18.26 5.22 12.28
C PHE A 344 -17.39 4.30 11.39
N VAL A 345 -16.08 4.54 11.37
CA VAL A 345 -15.14 3.79 10.53
C VAL A 345 -15.12 2.30 10.89
N TRP A 346 -14.96 1.97 12.18
CA TRP A 346 -14.85 0.58 12.61
C TRP A 346 -16.17 -0.20 12.55
N LYS A 347 -17.29 0.46 12.84
CA LYS A 347 -18.63 -0.14 12.65
C LYS A 347 -18.90 -0.44 11.17
N ALA A 348 -18.58 0.50 10.27
CA ALA A 348 -18.72 0.29 8.84
C ALA A 348 -17.82 -0.85 8.34
N PHE A 349 -16.53 -0.84 8.72
CA PHE A 349 -15.54 -1.84 8.33
C PHE A 349 -15.93 -3.26 8.77
N THR A 350 -16.30 -3.43 10.05
CA THR A 350 -16.70 -4.75 10.57
C THR A 350 -18.02 -5.26 10.00
N ARG A 351 -18.79 -4.37 9.33
CA ARG A 351 -20.01 -4.72 8.59
C ARG A 351 -19.80 -4.85 7.08
N GLY A 352 -18.54 -4.86 6.63
CA GLY A 352 -18.18 -5.06 5.22
C GLY A 352 -18.45 -3.86 4.32
N ASN A 353 -18.61 -2.66 4.90
CA ASN A 353 -18.76 -1.41 4.16
C ASN A 353 -17.43 -0.67 4.04
N HIS A 354 -17.32 0.21 3.05
CA HIS A 354 -16.15 1.03 2.76
C HIS A 354 -16.39 2.48 3.23
N PRO A 355 -16.03 2.85 4.46
CA PRO A 355 -16.24 4.20 4.98
C PRO A 355 -15.33 5.21 4.30
N ILE A 356 -15.92 6.34 3.91
CA ILE A 356 -15.21 7.52 3.41
C ILE A 356 -15.76 8.77 4.11
N VAL A 357 -14.94 9.81 4.20
CA VAL A 357 -15.24 11.00 5.00
C VAL A 357 -15.16 12.25 4.16
N MET A 358 -16.28 12.98 4.06
CA MET A 358 -16.28 14.39 3.67
C MET A 358 -15.58 15.20 4.77
N ASP A 359 -14.48 15.86 4.39
CA ASP A 359 -13.48 16.40 5.30
C ASP A 359 -13.27 17.90 5.07
N ASP A 360 -13.23 18.66 6.15
CA ASP A 360 -12.92 20.09 6.15
C ASP A 360 -11.40 20.36 6.09
N LEU A 361 -10.59 19.30 6.16
CA LEU A 361 -9.14 19.28 6.20
C LEU A 361 -8.53 20.03 7.41
N ALA A 362 -9.36 20.54 8.31
CA ALA A 362 -8.92 21.28 9.48
C ALA A 362 -8.28 20.33 10.50
N VAL A 363 -7.18 20.78 11.14
CA VAL A 363 -6.43 19.97 12.11
C VAL A 363 -7.02 20.01 13.53
N THR A 364 -8.09 20.76 13.77
CA THR A 364 -8.64 20.98 15.11
C THR A 364 -9.85 20.11 15.45
N ASN A 365 -10.47 19.46 14.45
CA ASN A 365 -11.66 18.65 14.66
C ASN A 365 -11.29 17.23 15.13
N ALA A 366 -11.40 16.98 16.44
CA ALA A 366 -11.02 15.70 17.06
C ALA A 366 -11.74 14.48 16.46
N ALA A 367 -13.03 14.62 16.09
CA ALA A 367 -13.79 13.55 15.46
C ALA A 367 -13.17 13.20 14.10
N ARG A 368 -12.97 14.19 13.22
CA ARG A 368 -12.34 13.98 11.90
C ARG A 368 -10.92 13.42 12.01
N ILE A 369 -10.10 13.92 12.94
CA ILE A 369 -8.76 13.36 13.20
C ILE A 369 -8.84 11.89 13.57
N SER A 370 -9.79 11.51 14.42
CA SER A 370 -9.98 10.12 14.83
C SER A 370 -10.41 9.23 13.65
N ALA A 371 -11.32 9.69 12.79
CA ALA A 371 -11.71 8.96 11.58
C ALA A 371 -10.56 8.82 10.59
N ARG A 372 -9.85 9.91 10.28
CA ARG A 372 -8.70 9.90 9.37
C ARG A 372 -7.70 8.81 9.76
N ARG A 373 -7.36 8.74 11.05
CA ARG A 373 -6.46 7.74 11.60
C ARG A 373 -7.07 6.33 11.60
N ALA A 374 -8.32 6.18 12.01
CA ALA A 374 -9.01 4.90 12.02
C ALA A 374 -9.11 4.28 10.62
N MET A 375 -9.40 5.08 9.58
CA MET A 375 -9.41 4.64 8.18
C MET A 375 -8.04 4.10 7.75
N GLY A 376 -6.97 4.77 8.19
CA GLY A 376 -5.61 4.27 7.97
C GLY A 376 -5.33 2.93 8.69
N VAL A 377 -5.83 2.78 9.91
CA VAL A 377 -5.67 1.53 10.69
C VAL A 377 -6.48 0.40 10.06
N THR A 378 -7.74 0.61 9.70
CA THR A 378 -8.59 -0.41 9.05
C THR A 378 -8.02 -0.84 7.71
N ARG A 379 -7.48 0.09 6.91
CA ARG A 379 -6.79 -0.26 5.65
C ARG A 379 -5.59 -1.17 5.89
N ARG A 380 -4.68 -0.81 6.81
CA ARG A 380 -3.50 -1.65 7.10
C ARG A 380 -3.88 -3.01 7.68
N LEU A 381 -4.98 -3.08 8.44
CA LEU A 381 -5.51 -4.36 8.90
C LEU A 381 -6.08 -5.15 7.73
N ALA A 382 -6.90 -4.54 6.86
CA ALA A 382 -7.46 -5.16 5.66
C ALA A 382 -6.40 -5.79 4.76
N GLU A 383 -5.22 -5.17 4.61
CA GLU A 383 -4.08 -5.73 3.86
C GLU A 383 -3.49 -7.01 4.46
N ARG A 384 -3.83 -7.33 5.72
CA ARG A 384 -3.44 -8.57 6.42
C ARG A 384 -4.53 -9.63 6.42
N LEU A 385 -5.79 -9.25 6.16
CA LEU A 385 -6.94 -10.15 6.22
C LEU A 385 -7.15 -10.88 4.90
N ASP A 386 -7.70 -12.08 4.98
CA ASP A 386 -8.26 -12.75 3.80
C ASP A 386 -9.66 -12.19 3.49
N LEU A 387 -9.70 -10.97 2.96
CA LEU A 387 -10.97 -10.31 2.59
C LEU A 387 -11.74 -11.05 1.49
N ALA A 388 -11.11 -11.93 0.73
CA ALA A 388 -11.82 -12.76 -0.25
C ALA A 388 -12.74 -13.79 0.43
N ALA A 389 -12.45 -14.17 1.68
CA ALA A 389 -13.25 -15.11 2.47
C ALA A 389 -13.97 -14.46 3.66
N ALA A 390 -13.56 -13.25 4.09
CA ALA A 390 -14.11 -12.62 5.28
C ALA A 390 -15.50 -11.98 5.05
N THR A 391 -16.46 -12.30 5.91
CA THR A 391 -17.83 -11.76 5.92
C THR A 391 -18.23 -11.23 7.30
N PRO A 392 -19.22 -10.32 7.38
CA PRO A 392 -19.72 -9.85 8.68
C PRO A 392 -20.42 -10.98 9.47
N HIS A 393 -20.10 -11.07 10.77
CA HIS A 393 -20.60 -12.08 11.70
C HIS A 393 -20.92 -11.46 13.08
N GLY A 394 -21.75 -10.41 13.10
CA GLY A 394 -22.08 -9.70 14.35
C GLY A 394 -22.71 -10.59 15.43
N GLU A 395 -23.41 -11.65 15.03
CA GLU A 395 -24.07 -12.63 15.90
C GLU A 395 -23.09 -13.44 16.76
N VAL A 396 -21.84 -13.61 16.33
CA VAL A 396 -20.85 -14.39 17.10
C VAL A 396 -20.22 -13.57 18.22
N THR A 397 -20.57 -12.29 18.40
CA THR A 397 -19.95 -11.46 19.43
C THR A 397 -20.95 -10.60 20.20
N SER A 398 -20.70 -10.38 21.49
CA SER A 398 -21.55 -9.49 22.30
C SER A 398 -21.47 -8.02 21.92
N SER A 399 -20.47 -7.59 21.13
CA SER A 399 -20.42 -6.22 20.63
C SER A 399 -21.34 -6.00 19.42
N GLY A 400 -21.76 -7.07 18.73
CA GLY A 400 -22.49 -7.00 17.46
C GLY A 400 -21.64 -6.60 16.25
N TYR A 401 -20.31 -6.45 16.41
CA TYR A 401 -19.38 -5.99 15.39
C TYR A 401 -18.23 -6.97 15.17
N CYS A 402 -18.38 -7.83 14.18
CA CYS A 402 -17.32 -8.76 13.79
C CYS A 402 -17.27 -8.94 12.27
N LEU A 403 -16.06 -8.90 11.72
CA LEU A 403 -15.75 -9.39 10.38
C LEU A 403 -14.91 -10.66 10.54
N ALA A 404 -15.30 -11.76 9.92
CA ALA A 404 -14.65 -13.04 10.13
C ALA A 404 -14.57 -13.89 8.86
N HIS A 405 -13.50 -14.67 8.74
CA HIS A 405 -13.44 -15.91 7.99
C HIS A 405 -13.60 -17.03 9.03
N PRO A 406 -14.81 -17.58 9.22
CA PRO A 406 -15.10 -18.50 10.32
C PRO A 406 -14.10 -19.66 10.40
N GLY A 407 -13.60 -19.93 11.59
CA GLY A 407 -12.59 -20.95 11.85
C GLY A 407 -11.14 -20.52 11.60
N GLN A 408 -10.92 -19.43 10.84
CA GLN A 408 -9.58 -18.98 10.44
C GLN A 408 -9.23 -17.62 11.04
N GLU A 409 -10.14 -16.65 11.02
CA GLU A 409 -9.82 -15.28 11.38
C GLU A 409 -11.06 -14.50 11.82
N TYR A 410 -10.94 -13.69 12.87
CA TYR A 410 -12.01 -12.85 13.40
C TYR A 410 -11.46 -11.47 13.80
N VAL A 411 -12.10 -10.41 13.35
CA VAL A 411 -11.83 -9.02 13.77
C VAL A 411 -13.07 -8.50 14.48
N LEU A 412 -12.95 -8.23 15.78
CA LEU A 412 -14.05 -7.75 16.60
C LEU A 412 -13.79 -6.31 17.00
N PHE A 413 -14.80 -5.45 16.85
CA PHE A 413 -14.75 -4.07 17.34
C PHE A 413 -15.57 -3.93 18.63
N LEU A 414 -15.01 -3.22 19.62
CA LEU A 414 -15.62 -2.93 20.91
C LEU A 414 -15.76 -1.40 21.04
N PRO A 415 -16.93 -0.82 20.68
CA PRO A 415 -17.16 0.62 20.78
C PRO A 415 -16.96 1.19 22.20
N ALA A 416 -17.34 0.44 23.23
CA ALA A 416 -17.20 0.85 24.62
C ALA A 416 -15.87 0.43 25.27
N GLY A 417 -15.08 -0.41 24.59
CA GLY A 417 -13.94 -1.10 25.21
C GLY A 417 -14.37 -2.17 26.21
N GLY A 418 -13.50 -2.45 27.18
CA GLY A 418 -13.81 -3.37 28.28
C GLY A 418 -13.79 -4.84 27.86
N GLU A 419 -14.87 -5.56 28.09
CA GLU A 419 -14.98 -7.00 27.83
C GLU A 419 -15.85 -7.29 26.61
N VAL A 420 -15.48 -8.32 25.86
CA VAL A 420 -16.25 -8.85 24.75
C VAL A 420 -16.33 -10.36 24.84
N SER A 421 -17.50 -10.92 24.56
CA SER A 421 -17.64 -12.35 24.34
C SER A 421 -17.63 -12.65 22.84
N VAL A 422 -17.04 -13.78 22.48
CA VAL A 422 -16.99 -14.32 21.12
C VAL A 422 -17.35 -15.80 21.14
N ASP A 423 -18.27 -16.22 20.27
CA ASP A 423 -18.63 -17.62 20.09
C ASP A 423 -17.71 -18.28 19.06
N LEU A 424 -16.76 -19.08 19.57
CA LEU A 424 -15.84 -19.88 18.76
C LEU A 424 -16.21 -21.37 18.80
N SER A 425 -17.45 -21.71 19.15
CA SER A 425 -17.88 -23.11 19.32
C SER A 425 -17.75 -23.92 18.03
N ALA A 426 -17.93 -23.29 16.87
CA ALA A 426 -17.75 -23.90 15.56
C ALA A 426 -16.29 -23.91 15.05
N ALA A 427 -15.36 -23.24 15.75
CA ALA A 427 -13.97 -23.12 15.35
C ALA A 427 -13.08 -24.04 16.18
N ALA A 428 -12.31 -24.91 15.54
CA ALA A 428 -11.34 -25.78 16.22
C ALA A 428 -9.96 -25.11 16.33
N GLY A 429 -9.11 -25.61 17.23
CA GLY A 429 -7.72 -25.18 17.36
C GLY A 429 -7.48 -24.01 18.32
N GLN A 430 -6.32 -23.37 18.19
CA GLN A 430 -5.90 -22.24 19.03
C GLN A 430 -5.86 -20.97 18.19
N PHE A 431 -6.27 -19.84 18.75
CA PHE A 431 -6.22 -18.53 18.11
C PHE A 431 -5.15 -17.66 18.75
N ARG A 432 -4.33 -17.01 17.94
CA ARG A 432 -3.49 -15.88 18.40
C ARG A 432 -4.39 -14.68 18.62
N VAL A 433 -4.13 -13.93 19.69
CA VAL A 433 -4.92 -12.76 20.09
C VAL A 433 -4.06 -11.50 19.98
N GLU A 434 -4.45 -10.58 19.10
CA GLU A 434 -3.83 -9.26 18.97
C GLU A 434 -4.86 -8.16 19.24
N TRP A 435 -4.65 -7.39 20.31
CA TRP A 435 -5.43 -6.19 20.59
C TRP A 435 -4.88 -5.01 19.81
N ILE A 436 -5.78 -4.24 19.19
CA ILE A 436 -5.46 -3.11 18.32
C ILE A 436 -6.16 -1.87 18.86
N HIS A 437 -5.41 -0.80 19.09
CA HIS A 437 -6.01 0.49 19.40
C HIS A 437 -6.64 1.09 18.13
N PRO A 438 -7.94 1.40 18.11
CA PRO A 438 -8.70 1.78 16.90
C PRO A 438 -8.17 3.02 16.16
N VAL A 439 -7.66 4.01 16.89
CA VAL A 439 -7.09 5.26 16.35
C VAL A 439 -5.57 5.23 16.23
N LYS A 440 -4.84 4.73 17.24
CA LYS A 440 -3.37 4.75 17.25
C LYS A 440 -2.76 3.62 16.42
N GLY A 441 -3.51 2.55 16.19
CA GLY A 441 -3.02 1.32 15.60
C GLY A 441 -2.06 0.53 16.51
N THR A 442 -1.84 0.93 17.77
CA THR A 442 -0.97 0.18 18.69
C THR A 442 -1.47 -1.24 18.91
N LEU A 443 -0.60 -2.22 18.71
CA LEU A 443 -0.78 -3.65 18.94
C LEU A 443 -0.36 -4.03 20.35
N THR A 444 -1.16 -4.87 21.01
CA THR A 444 -0.80 -5.57 22.25
C THR A 444 -1.15 -7.04 22.08
N ARG A 445 -0.13 -7.91 22.10
CA ARG A 445 -0.35 -9.36 22.04
C ARG A 445 -0.84 -9.87 23.40
N ALA A 446 -1.79 -10.80 23.35
CA ALA A 446 -2.27 -11.53 24.53
C ALA A 446 -2.03 -13.04 24.35
N GLU A 447 -2.34 -13.81 25.39
CA GLU A 447 -2.25 -15.27 25.37
C GLU A 447 -3.16 -15.87 24.28
N THR A 448 -2.81 -17.07 23.83
CA THR A 448 -3.60 -17.81 22.83
C THR A 448 -4.96 -18.21 23.40
N LEU A 449 -5.97 -18.20 22.53
CA LEU A 449 -7.36 -18.48 22.87
C LEU A 449 -7.81 -19.80 22.23
N ALA A 450 -8.22 -20.77 23.03
CA ALA A 450 -8.76 -22.02 22.49
C ALA A 450 -10.12 -21.80 21.81
N GLY A 451 -10.32 -22.38 20.62
CA GLY A 451 -11.63 -22.52 20.00
C GLY A 451 -12.54 -23.53 20.73
N GLY A 452 -13.62 -23.93 20.08
CA GLY A 452 -14.54 -25.00 20.52
C GLY A 452 -15.52 -24.61 21.61
N ALA A 453 -15.55 -23.34 22.02
CA ALA A 453 -16.56 -22.81 22.93
C ALA A 453 -16.60 -21.28 22.89
N LYS A 454 -17.62 -20.70 23.53
CA LYS A 454 -17.69 -19.26 23.80
C LYS A 454 -16.55 -18.82 24.71
N ARG A 455 -15.99 -17.65 24.43
CA ARG A 455 -14.86 -17.04 25.15
C ARG A 455 -15.17 -15.61 25.52
N THR A 456 -14.58 -15.15 26.61
CA THR A 456 -14.62 -13.73 27.03
C THR A 456 -13.20 -13.20 27.03
N LEU A 457 -13.02 -12.02 26.43
CA LEU A 457 -11.76 -11.33 26.25
C LEU A 457 -11.87 -9.93 26.85
N LYS A 458 -10.83 -9.48 27.55
CA LYS A 458 -10.77 -8.14 28.17
C LYS A 458 -9.70 -7.29 27.51
N ALA A 459 -10.09 -6.09 27.07
CA ALA A 459 -9.18 -5.13 26.47
C ALA A 459 -8.09 -4.71 27.47
N PRO A 460 -6.81 -4.68 27.06
CA PRO A 460 -5.69 -4.32 27.94
C PRO A 460 -5.57 -2.81 28.18
N PHE A 461 -6.46 -2.00 27.61
CA PHE A 461 -6.49 -0.54 27.75
C PHE A 461 -7.93 -0.04 27.79
N ALA A 462 -8.11 1.18 28.32
CA ALA A 462 -9.42 1.82 28.41
C ALA A 462 -9.87 2.43 27.07
N GLY A 463 -11.19 2.51 26.88
CA GLY A 463 -11.81 3.07 25.67
C GLY A 463 -11.94 2.06 24.54
N GLN A 464 -12.34 2.54 23.36
CA GLN A 464 -12.56 1.71 22.17
C GLN A 464 -11.40 0.74 21.91
N ALA A 465 -11.72 -0.51 21.57
CA ALA A 465 -10.72 -1.54 21.31
C ALA A 465 -11.12 -2.39 20.10
N VAL A 466 -10.13 -2.97 19.44
CA VAL A 466 -10.32 -4.01 18.42
C VAL A 466 -9.51 -5.22 18.86
N VAL A 467 -10.04 -6.42 18.64
CA VAL A 467 -9.28 -7.66 18.79
C VAL A 467 -9.29 -8.42 17.47
N HIS A 468 -8.10 -8.81 17.05
CA HIS A 468 -7.87 -9.66 15.89
C HIS A 468 -7.45 -11.04 16.38
N LEU A 469 -8.28 -12.03 16.06
CA LEU A 469 -8.06 -13.43 16.35
C LEU A 469 -7.65 -14.12 15.04
N THR A 470 -6.49 -14.78 15.02
CA THR A 470 -6.06 -15.56 13.86
C THR A 470 -5.81 -16.99 14.30
N ALA A 471 -6.39 -17.96 13.59
CA ALA A 471 -6.13 -19.36 13.81
C ALA A 471 -4.62 -19.60 13.76
N SER A 472 -4.13 -20.22 14.82
CA SER A 472 -2.82 -20.83 14.80
C SER A 472 -2.95 -22.05 13.89
N PRO A 473 -2.03 -22.27 12.94
CA PRO A 473 -2.06 -23.47 12.14
C PRO A 473 -2.22 -24.68 13.07
N ALA A 474 -3.13 -25.59 12.70
CA ALA A 474 -3.27 -26.85 13.41
C ALA A 474 -1.86 -27.45 13.61
N THR A 475 -1.57 -27.92 14.82
CA THR A 475 -0.30 -28.57 15.19
C THR A 475 -0.16 -29.94 14.52
N GLY A 476 -0.32 -29.98 13.20
CA GLY A 476 -0.07 -31.10 12.29
C GLY A 476 0.83 -30.70 11.11
N GLY A 477 1.10 -29.41 10.90
CA GLY A 477 2.26 -28.92 10.15
C GLY A 477 3.34 -28.47 11.13
N ALA A 478 4.62 -28.78 10.87
CA ALA A 478 5.71 -28.36 11.74
C ALA A 478 5.62 -26.83 11.98
N SER A 479 5.40 -26.42 13.24
CA SER A 479 5.42 -25.01 13.63
C SER A 479 6.75 -24.39 13.22
N MET A 480 6.71 -23.19 12.65
CA MET A 480 7.94 -22.47 12.25
C MET A 480 8.88 -22.34 13.45
N ALA A 481 10.03 -23.02 13.39
CA ALA A 481 11.07 -22.95 14.38
C ALA A 481 12.00 -21.75 14.12
N PHE A 482 12.68 -21.30 15.18
CA PHE A 482 13.76 -20.33 15.10
C PHE A 482 15.01 -20.96 15.73
N PRO A 483 16.17 -20.90 15.06
CA PRO A 483 17.37 -21.54 15.58
C PRO A 483 17.80 -20.86 16.89
N GLY A 484 18.22 -21.68 17.85
CA GLY A 484 18.83 -21.20 19.09
C GLY A 484 20.30 -20.87 18.87
N ARG A 485 21.19 -21.46 19.68
CA ARG A 485 22.64 -21.33 19.47
C ARG A 485 23.04 -21.80 18.08
N ASP A 486 22.50 -22.94 17.65
CA ASP A 486 22.78 -23.62 16.40
C ASP A 486 21.46 -23.96 15.71
N TRP A 487 21.50 -24.30 14.42
CA TRP A 487 20.32 -24.81 13.71
C TRP A 487 19.98 -26.20 14.23
N ALA A 488 18.69 -26.44 14.52
CA ALA A 488 18.22 -27.79 14.82
C ALA A 488 18.21 -28.61 13.52
N GLU A 489 19.00 -29.68 13.48
CA GLU A 489 19.06 -30.60 12.34
C GLU A 489 17.95 -31.64 12.46
N THR A 490 17.29 -31.97 11.35
CA THR A 490 16.25 -33.00 11.29
C THR A 490 16.21 -33.66 9.92
N THR A 491 15.47 -34.77 9.79
CA THR A 491 15.29 -35.44 8.50
C THR A 491 14.37 -34.62 7.58
N PRO A 492 14.63 -34.60 6.25
CA PRO A 492 13.73 -33.99 5.27
C PRO A 492 12.28 -34.47 5.42
N GLU A 493 12.08 -35.77 5.66
CA GLU A 493 10.76 -36.38 5.77
C GLU A 493 9.95 -35.80 6.93
N SER A 494 10.59 -35.53 8.07
CA SER A 494 9.93 -34.91 9.23
C SER A 494 9.42 -33.49 8.95
N GLN A 495 9.92 -32.85 7.88
CA GLN A 495 9.56 -31.51 7.44
C GLN A 495 8.75 -31.52 6.13
N GLY A 496 8.21 -32.68 5.74
CA GLY A 496 7.40 -32.83 4.54
C GLY A 496 8.20 -32.71 3.25
N VAL A 497 9.45 -33.19 3.24
CA VAL A 497 10.30 -33.24 2.04
C VAL A 497 10.77 -34.67 1.77
N GLU A 498 10.49 -35.20 0.59
CA GLU A 498 10.93 -36.55 0.18
C GLU A 498 12.45 -36.59 0.02
N ALA A 499 13.16 -37.31 0.91
CA ALA A 499 14.62 -37.25 0.94
C ALA A 499 15.30 -37.83 -0.30
N ALA A 500 14.68 -38.80 -0.99
CA ALA A 500 15.22 -39.36 -2.23
C ALA A 500 15.31 -38.29 -3.33
N ARG A 501 14.21 -37.58 -3.59
CA ARG A 501 14.17 -36.49 -4.55
C ARG A 501 15.01 -35.29 -4.11
N LEU A 502 15.08 -34.99 -2.81
CA LEU A 502 15.99 -33.96 -2.31
C LEU A 502 17.45 -34.33 -2.62
N ARG A 503 17.88 -35.57 -2.37
CA ARG A 503 19.23 -36.06 -2.72
C ARG A 503 19.49 -35.95 -4.22
N GLU A 504 18.53 -36.30 -5.07
CA GLU A 504 18.65 -36.16 -6.52
C GLU A 504 18.80 -34.69 -6.95
N ALA A 505 18.01 -33.79 -6.37
CA ALA A 505 18.13 -32.37 -6.63
C ALA A 505 19.50 -31.83 -6.18
N VAL A 506 19.98 -32.20 -4.98
CA VAL A 506 21.29 -31.76 -4.51
C VAL A 506 22.43 -32.37 -5.33
N ALA A 507 22.35 -33.64 -5.71
CA ALA A 507 23.34 -34.27 -6.59
C ALA A 507 23.40 -33.59 -7.96
N TRP A 508 22.26 -33.12 -8.48
CA TRP A 508 22.25 -32.27 -9.67
C TRP A 508 23.03 -30.98 -9.45
N LEU A 509 22.76 -30.25 -8.36
CA LEU A 509 23.48 -29.01 -8.04
C LEU A 509 24.99 -29.27 -7.84
N ASP A 510 25.36 -30.36 -7.19
CA ASP A 510 26.75 -30.74 -6.93
C ASP A 510 27.53 -30.96 -8.24
N ASN A 511 26.92 -31.64 -9.20
CA ASN A 511 27.56 -31.94 -10.49
C ASN A 511 27.58 -30.76 -11.48
N HIS A 512 26.79 -29.71 -11.25
CA HIS A 512 26.57 -28.63 -12.24
C HIS A 512 26.97 -27.23 -11.74
N SER A 513 27.56 -27.13 -10.54
CA SER A 513 27.91 -25.82 -9.96
C SER A 513 29.42 -25.62 -9.76
N GLY A 514 30.24 -26.19 -10.65
CA GLY A 514 31.69 -26.08 -10.61
C GLY A 514 32.35 -26.89 -9.47
N PRO A 515 33.63 -26.63 -9.14
CA PRO A 515 34.42 -27.47 -8.24
C PRO A 515 33.93 -27.50 -6.78
N ASP A 516 33.22 -26.45 -6.36
CA ASP A 516 32.64 -26.34 -5.02
C ASP A 516 31.31 -27.10 -4.91
N GLY A 517 30.64 -27.38 -6.03
CA GLY A 517 29.41 -28.19 -6.08
C GLY A 517 28.37 -27.73 -5.05
N ALA A 518 27.83 -28.66 -4.27
CA ALA A 518 26.91 -28.42 -3.17
C ALA A 518 27.58 -28.52 -1.78
N LYS A 519 28.92 -28.42 -1.72
CA LYS A 519 29.69 -28.61 -0.48
C LYS A 519 29.35 -27.60 0.61
N GLU A 520 29.02 -26.36 0.22
CA GLU A 520 28.59 -25.28 1.12
C GLU A 520 27.09 -24.96 0.99
N LEU A 521 26.28 -25.97 0.61
CA LEU A 521 24.82 -25.86 0.56
C LEU A 521 24.20 -26.11 1.92
N VAL A 522 23.28 -25.26 2.35
CA VAL A 522 22.33 -25.52 3.43
C VAL A 522 20.90 -25.33 2.96
N ILE A 523 20.00 -26.17 3.44
CA ILE A 523 18.56 -26.08 3.17
C ILE A 523 17.82 -26.09 4.51
N ILE A 524 17.10 -25.01 4.78
CA ILE A 524 16.25 -24.84 5.95
C ILE A 524 14.79 -24.97 5.52
N ARG A 525 13.99 -25.80 6.19
CA ARG A 525 12.54 -25.92 5.99
C ARG A 525 11.83 -25.78 7.34
N ASN A 526 10.84 -24.89 7.42
CA ASN A 526 10.10 -24.59 8.66
C ASN A 526 11.02 -24.23 9.86
N GLY A 527 12.22 -23.71 9.59
CA GLY A 527 13.21 -23.37 10.63
C GLY A 527 14.14 -24.51 11.07
N TYR A 528 14.07 -25.68 10.44
CA TYR A 528 14.98 -26.80 10.69
C TYR A 528 15.95 -27.01 9.52
N LEU A 529 17.21 -27.35 9.83
CA LEU A 529 18.22 -27.70 8.84
C LEU A 529 17.97 -29.13 8.35
N ILE A 530 17.53 -29.27 7.09
CA ILE A 530 17.21 -30.56 6.46
C ILE A 530 18.29 -31.03 5.48
N TRP A 531 19.22 -30.14 5.11
CA TRP A 531 20.42 -30.47 4.34
C TRP A 531 21.59 -29.61 4.78
N LYS A 532 22.75 -30.24 4.99
CA LYS A 532 24.00 -29.57 5.34
C LYS A 532 25.14 -30.18 4.53
N GLY A 533 25.71 -29.38 3.63
CA GLY A 533 26.92 -29.75 2.91
C GLY A 533 28.13 -29.85 3.85
N PRO A 534 29.15 -30.65 3.50
CA PRO A 534 30.31 -30.92 4.35
C PRO A 534 31.12 -29.67 4.74
N HIS A 535 31.01 -28.57 4.01
CA HIS A 535 31.74 -27.31 4.24
C HIS A 535 30.79 -26.12 4.52
N ALA A 536 29.56 -26.37 5.00
CA ALA A 536 28.56 -25.33 5.27
C ALA A 536 29.00 -24.24 6.29
N ASP A 537 30.06 -24.52 7.05
CA ASP A 537 30.71 -23.65 8.03
C ASP A 537 31.91 -22.88 7.46
N ALA A 538 32.28 -23.09 6.19
CA ALA A 538 33.34 -22.34 5.54
C ALA A 538 33.02 -20.83 5.56
N TYR A 539 34.05 -20.04 5.85
CA TYR A 539 33.95 -18.60 6.04
C TYR A 539 34.61 -17.87 4.88
N HIS A 540 33.82 -17.22 4.02
CA HIS A 540 34.38 -16.44 2.93
C HIS A 540 33.49 -15.28 2.47
N LYS A 541 34.00 -14.51 1.50
CA LYS A 541 33.39 -13.30 0.95
C LYS A 541 32.15 -13.67 0.13
N ILE A 542 31.02 -12.99 0.35
CA ILE A 542 29.75 -13.26 -0.37
C ILE A 542 29.44 -12.22 -1.47
N PHE A 543 30.39 -11.31 -1.74
CA PHE A 543 30.29 -10.27 -2.77
C PHE A 543 28.94 -9.53 -2.74
N SER A 544 28.24 -9.40 -3.86
CA SER A 544 26.99 -8.66 -4.00
C SER A 544 25.83 -9.13 -3.11
N CYS A 545 25.88 -10.31 -2.49
CA CYS A 545 24.93 -10.64 -1.42
C CYS A 545 25.01 -9.63 -0.26
N THR A 546 26.13 -8.93 -0.08
CA THR A 546 26.28 -7.80 0.86
C THR A 546 25.18 -6.76 0.75
N LYS A 547 24.66 -6.51 -0.46
CA LYS A 547 23.68 -5.45 -0.68
C LYS A 547 22.39 -5.67 0.12
N VAL A 548 21.98 -6.92 0.37
CA VAL A 548 20.77 -7.16 1.17
C VAL A 548 20.96 -6.77 2.65
N PHE A 549 22.20 -6.72 3.16
CA PHE A 549 22.50 -6.19 4.49
C PHE A 549 22.36 -4.66 4.51
N THR A 550 22.84 -3.97 3.46
CA THR A 550 22.61 -2.54 3.26
C THR A 550 21.11 -2.23 3.14
N SER A 551 20.35 -3.06 2.41
CA SER A 551 18.88 -2.99 2.33
C SER A 551 18.24 -3.15 3.70
N THR A 552 18.66 -4.12 4.50
CA THR A 552 18.16 -4.30 5.87
C THR A 552 18.42 -3.05 6.73
N VAL A 553 19.60 -2.42 6.64
CA VAL A 553 19.87 -1.17 7.37
C VAL A 553 18.98 -0.01 6.89
N LEU A 554 18.72 0.11 5.58
CA LEU A 554 17.72 1.07 5.07
C LEU A 554 16.36 0.81 5.71
N GLY A 555 15.91 -0.44 5.77
CA GLY A 555 14.63 -0.79 6.39
C GLY A 555 14.55 -0.46 7.88
N LEU A 556 15.62 -0.69 8.63
CA LEU A 556 15.70 -0.28 10.04
C LEU A 556 15.58 1.23 10.21
N LEU A 557 16.22 2.02 9.35
CA LEU A 557 16.17 3.48 9.41
C LEU A 557 14.81 4.03 8.95
N VAL A 558 14.13 3.35 8.03
CA VAL A 558 12.72 3.62 7.67
C VAL A 558 11.79 3.31 8.84
N ASP A 559 11.97 2.17 9.50
CA ASP A 559 11.17 1.77 10.66
C ASP A 559 11.35 2.72 11.85
N ASP A 560 12.56 3.25 12.03
CA ASP A 560 12.90 4.26 13.03
C ASP A 560 12.41 5.67 12.64
N GLY A 561 11.82 5.85 11.46
CA GLY A 561 11.35 7.14 10.95
C GLY A 561 12.45 8.16 10.62
N LYS A 562 13.71 7.70 10.51
CA LYS A 562 14.87 8.55 10.20
C LYS A 562 14.95 8.96 8.73
N CYS A 563 14.33 8.20 7.85
CA CYS A 563 14.16 8.51 6.44
C CYS A 563 12.93 7.80 5.87
N ARG A 564 12.47 8.24 4.70
CA ARG A 564 11.49 7.56 3.85
C ARG A 564 12.17 7.08 2.58
N LEU A 565 11.59 6.07 1.96
CA LEU A 565 12.10 5.55 0.67
C LEU A 565 12.09 6.63 -0.41
N ASP A 566 11.12 7.54 -0.40
CA ASP A 566 10.96 8.57 -1.44
C ASP A 566 11.64 9.90 -1.06
N ASP A 567 12.35 9.96 0.07
CA ASP A 567 13.11 11.14 0.44
C ASP A 567 14.24 11.37 -0.58
N ARG A 568 14.47 12.64 -0.91
CA ARG A 568 15.52 13.02 -1.86
C ARG A 568 16.89 12.85 -1.21
N ALA A 569 17.83 12.26 -1.94
CA ALA A 569 19.20 12.05 -1.46
C ALA A 569 19.88 13.37 -1.03
N VAL A 570 19.57 14.48 -1.73
CA VAL A 570 20.05 15.83 -1.40
C VAL A 570 19.62 16.33 -0.02
N GLN A 571 18.55 15.78 0.57
CA GLN A 571 18.18 16.13 1.95
C GLN A 571 19.21 15.65 2.97
N PHE A 572 19.96 14.60 2.64
CA PHE A 572 20.97 14.00 3.52
C PHE A 572 22.40 14.29 3.06
N LEU A 573 22.55 14.68 1.79
CA LEU A 573 23.81 15.11 1.17
C LEU A 573 23.56 16.38 0.32
N PRO A 574 23.45 17.57 0.94
CA PRO A 574 23.10 18.80 0.22
C PRO A 574 24.04 19.18 -0.92
N SER A 575 25.31 18.77 -0.86
CA SER A 575 26.30 19.05 -1.92
C SER A 575 26.16 18.14 -3.15
N LEU A 576 25.25 17.16 -3.14
CA LEU A 576 25.13 16.16 -4.19
C LEU A 576 24.71 16.77 -5.54
N ASP A 577 23.94 17.85 -5.54
CA ASP A 577 23.41 18.49 -6.75
C ASP A 577 24.06 19.85 -7.09
N GLU A 578 25.05 20.29 -6.31
CA GLU A 578 25.76 21.57 -6.54
C GLU A 578 26.43 21.62 -7.92
N GLU A 579 27.18 20.56 -8.28
CA GLU A 579 27.81 20.44 -9.60
C GLU A 579 26.96 19.63 -10.59
N GLN A 580 26.00 18.85 -10.09
CA GLN A 580 25.17 17.93 -10.88
C GLN A 580 23.68 18.11 -10.56
N PRO A 581 23.02 19.17 -11.08
CA PRO A 581 21.62 19.48 -10.72
C PRO A 581 20.62 18.34 -10.96
N ALA A 582 20.92 17.43 -11.89
CA ALA A 582 20.12 16.23 -12.16
C ALA A 582 19.99 15.30 -10.93
N TYR A 583 20.90 15.38 -9.97
CA TYR A 583 20.86 14.56 -8.76
C TYR A 583 19.88 15.05 -7.69
N ALA A 584 19.31 16.26 -7.85
CA ALA A 584 18.24 16.77 -6.99
C ALA A 584 17.02 15.84 -6.90
N GLN A 585 16.79 15.05 -7.97
CA GLN A 585 15.64 14.14 -8.07
C GLN A 585 15.94 12.71 -7.61
N ILE A 586 17.18 12.37 -7.24
CA ILE A 586 17.49 11.02 -6.73
C ILE A 586 16.76 10.80 -5.40
N THR A 587 16.05 9.67 -5.27
CA THR A 587 15.45 9.23 -4.00
C THR A 587 16.22 8.04 -3.43
N LEU A 588 16.03 7.73 -2.13
CA LEU A 588 16.60 6.51 -1.54
C LEU A 588 16.07 5.24 -2.22
N ARG A 589 14.81 5.24 -2.67
CA ARG A 589 14.19 4.18 -3.47
C ARG A 589 14.93 3.98 -4.78
N HIS A 590 15.29 5.06 -5.47
CA HIS A 590 16.03 4.95 -6.73
C HIS A 590 17.37 4.26 -6.51
N LEU A 591 18.10 4.64 -5.45
CA LEU A 591 19.39 4.02 -5.11
C LEU A 591 19.24 2.55 -4.68
N ALA A 592 18.23 2.22 -3.88
CA ALA A 592 17.97 0.87 -3.40
C ALA A 592 17.48 -0.10 -4.50
N SER A 593 16.95 0.44 -5.60
CA SER A 593 16.36 -0.32 -6.71
C SER A 593 17.18 -0.29 -8.00
N MET A 594 18.40 0.28 -7.99
CA MET A 594 19.26 0.41 -9.19
C MET A 594 18.65 1.28 -10.30
N SER A 595 17.92 2.32 -9.92
CA SER A 595 17.31 3.31 -10.81
C SER A 595 17.76 4.75 -10.51
N GLY A 596 18.84 4.91 -9.72
CA GLY A 596 19.38 6.22 -9.33
C GLY A 596 19.99 6.99 -10.48
N GLY A 597 20.72 6.29 -11.35
CA GLY A 597 21.52 6.90 -12.43
C GLY A 597 22.79 7.58 -11.91
N TYR A 598 23.09 7.42 -10.62
CA TYR A 598 24.24 8.05 -9.98
C TYR A 598 25.54 7.48 -10.51
N ARG A 599 26.45 8.37 -10.87
CA ARG A 599 27.78 8.06 -11.35
C ARG A 599 28.79 8.79 -10.49
N GLY A 600 29.67 8.01 -9.87
CA GLY A 600 30.82 8.53 -9.15
C GLY A 600 32.11 8.47 -9.96
N VAL A 601 33.14 9.17 -9.50
CA VAL A 601 34.50 9.08 -10.04
C VAL A 601 35.07 7.66 -9.83
N VAL A 602 35.82 7.17 -10.80
CA VAL A 602 36.60 5.93 -10.66
C VAL A 602 38.08 6.29 -10.63
N ARG A 603 38.83 5.81 -9.63
CA ARG A 603 40.28 6.04 -9.48
C ARG A 603 41.02 4.72 -9.29
N GLU A 604 42.33 4.72 -9.55
CA GLU A 604 43.23 3.60 -9.23
C GLU A 604 42.79 2.26 -9.86
N VAL A 605 42.32 2.32 -11.11
CA VAL A 605 41.92 1.13 -11.87
C VAL A 605 43.17 0.34 -12.26
N SER A 606 43.21 -0.93 -11.87
CA SER A 606 44.20 -1.90 -12.36
C SER A 606 43.50 -3.13 -12.95
N PRO A 607 44.19 -4.01 -13.70
CA PRO A 607 43.63 -5.29 -14.12
C PRO A 607 43.11 -6.15 -12.95
N GLU A 608 43.72 -6.03 -11.76
CA GLU A 608 43.33 -6.71 -10.52
C GLU A 608 42.24 -5.97 -9.74
N GLN A 609 42.09 -4.66 -9.96
CA GLN A 609 41.04 -3.82 -9.37
C GLN A 609 40.31 -2.99 -10.44
N PRO A 610 39.62 -3.63 -11.41
CA PRO A 610 39.00 -2.94 -12.55
C PRO A 610 37.85 -2.00 -12.16
N TRP A 611 37.35 -2.11 -10.94
CA TRP A 611 36.31 -1.25 -10.37
C TRP A 611 36.88 0.01 -9.70
N GLY A 612 38.18 0.06 -9.36
CA GLY A 612 38.85 1.21 -8.74
C GLY A 612 38.64 1.40 -7.23
N GLU A 613 39.02 2.57 -6.72
CA GLU A 613 38.91 2.96 -5.30
C GLU A 613 37.44 3.28 -4.93
N PRO A 614 36.82 2.59 -3.95
CA PRO A 614 35.39 2.74 -3.69
C PRO A 614 34.93 4.09 -3.10
N LEU A 615 35.76 4.80 -2.33
CA LEU A 615 35.37 6.12 -1.81
C LEU A 615 35.28 7.17 -2.92
N ALA A 616 36.05 7.02 -4.00
CA ALA A 616 35.97 7.88 -5.18
C ALA A 616 34.56 7.86 -5.80
N TYR A 617 33.79 6.77 -5.62
CA TYR A 617 32.42 6.73 -6.07
C TYR A 617 31.52 7.77 -5.40
N LEU A 618 31.89 8.32 -4.24
CA LEU A 618 31.12 9.36 -3.56
C LEU A 618 31.30 10.74 -4.18
N VAL A 619 32.27 10.92 -5.09
CA VAL A 619 32.50 12.17 -5.82
C VAL A 619 31.63 12.16 -7.09
N PRO A 620 30.63 13.06 -7.19
CA PRO A 620 29.71 13.12 -8.33
C PRO A 620 30.40 13.27 -9.70
N GLN A 621 29.80 12.65 -10.72
CA GLN A 621 30.10 12.84 -12.15
C GLN A 621 28.78 13.03 -12.90
N PRO A 622 28.78 13.40 -14.20
CA PRO A 622 27.54 13.46 -14.97
C PRO A 622 26.73 12.15 -14.87
N PRO A 623 25.39 12.22 -14.63
CA PRO A 623 24.51 11.06 -14.48
C PRO A 623 24.63 10.08 -15.66
N ARG A 624 24.48 8.78 -15.40
CA ARG A 624 24.35 7.78 -16.48
C ARG A 624 23.03 7.97 -17.25
N TYR A 625 22.00 8.37 -16.53
CA TYR A 625 20.66 8.66 -17.00
C TYR A 625 19.92 9.43 -15.90
N GLU A 626 18.81 10.06 -16.26
CA GLU A 626 17.98 10.79 -15.30
C GLU A 626 17.33 9.82 -14.30
N SER A 627 17.28 10.21 -13.03
CA SER A 627 16.81 9.34 -11.96
C SER A 627 15.38 8.83 -12.21
N GLY A 628 15.15 7.53 -12.03
CA GLY A 628 13.85 6.89 -12.25
C GLY A 628 13.49 6.61 -13.72
N THR A 629 14.23 7.17 -14.69
CA THR A 629 13.93 7.01 -16.14
C THR A 629 14.49 5.73 -16.76
N ALA A 630 15.55 5.17 -16.17
CA ALA A 630 16.17 3.92 -16.59
C ALA A 630 16.70 3.14 -15.37
N CYS A 631 17.19 1.92 -15.61
CA CYS A 631 17.84 1.09 -14.59
C CYS A 631 19.13 0.45 -15.10
N ALA A 632 20.07 0.24 -14.18
CA ALA A 632 21.34 -0.43 -14.42
C ALA A 632 21.89 -0.94 -13.09
N TYR A 633 22.16 -2.24 -13.01
CA TYR A 633 22.80 -2.81 -11.83
C TYR A 633 24.24 -2.28 -11.70
N HIS A 634 24.51 -1.41 -10.73
CA HIS A 634 25.84 -0.86 -10.51
C HIS A 634 26.10 -0.46 -9.06
N ASP A 635 27.37 -0.54 -8.64
CA ASP A 635 27.72 -0.36 -7.23
C ASP A 635 27.72 1.12 -6.77
N HIS A 636 27.83 2.09 -7.68
CA HIS A 636 27.89 3.52 -7.33
C HIS A 636 26.63 3.98 -6.55
N ASP A 637 25.43 3.61 -7.03
CA ASP A 637 24.15 3.89 -6.35
C ASP A 637 24.18 3.37 -4.89
N VAL A 638 24.78 2.20 -4.70
CA VAL A 638 24.82 1.48 -3.42
C VAL A 638 25.82 2.13 -2.45
N PHE A 639 26.95 2.63 -2.96
CA PHE A 639 27.92 3.38 -2.15
C PHE A 639 27.37 4.73 -1.71
N LEU A 640 26.69 5.45 -2.61
CA LEU A 640 25.99 6.68 -2.25
C LEU A 640 24.94 6.42 -1.16
N LEU A 641 24.12 5.37 -1.35
CA LEU A 641 23.14 4.97 -0.33
C LEU A 641 23.84 4.60 0.98
N GLY A 642 24.89 3.79 0.95
CA GLY A 642 25.64 3.39 2.14
C GLY A 642 26.18 4.58 2.94
N ASN A 643 26.69 5.61 2.26
CA ASN A 643 27.12 6.87 2.88
C ASN A 643 25.94 7.60 3.56
N ILE A 644 24.81 7.73 2.86
CA ILE A 644 23.59 8.35 3.42
C ILE A 644 23.12 7.58 4.66
N LEU A 645 23.03 6.25 4.58
CA LEU A 645 22.56 5.40 5.68
C LEU A 645 23.50 5.47 6.88
N ALA A 646 24.81 5.52 6.68
CA ALA A 646 25.76 5.67 7.77
C ALA A 646 25.57 7.04 8.48
N ARG A 647 25.37 8.12 7.71
CA ARG A 647 25.10 9.47 8.27
C ARG A 647 23.80 9.53 9.05
N LEU A 648 22.73 8.93 8.53
CA LEU A 648 21.43 8.81 9.20
C LEU A 648 21.50 7.94 10.47
N ALA A 649 22.27 6.86 10.42
CA ALA A 649 22.52 6.01 11.56
C ALA A 649 23.37 6.72 12.63
N GLN A 650 24.24 7.65 12.20
CA GLN A 650 25.31 8.27 13.00
C GLN A 650 26.32 7.24 13.54
N GLN A 651 26.44 6.12 12.84
CA GLN A 651 27.36 5.03 13.16
C GLN A 651 27.57 4.15 11.90
N PRO A 652 28.66 3.37 11.84
CA PRO A 652 28.89 2.42 10.75
C PRO A 652 27.70 1.45 10.54
N LEU A 653 27.46 1.05 9.29
CA LEU A 653 26.35 0.15 8.93
C LEU A 653 26.45 -1.18 9.69
N LYS A 654 27.67 -1.69 9.87
CA LYS A 654 27.95 -2.90 10.66
C LYS A 654 27.38 -2.82 12.06
N GLU A 655 27.59 -1.72 12.77
CA GLU A 655 27.13 -1.57 14.15
C GLU A 655 25.59 -1.53 14.24
N THR A 656 24.95 -0.89 13.26
CA THR A 656 23.48 -0.84 13.18
C THR A 656 22.92 -2.24 12.93
N PHE A 657 23.46 -2.94 11.94
CA PHE A 657 23.03 -4.29 11.59
C PHE A 657 23.31 -5.28 12.71
N GLN A 658 24.48 -5.20 13.34
CA GLN A 658 24.88 -6.09 14.44
C GLN A 658 23.87 -6.02 15.59
N ARG A 659 23.70 -4.83 16.16
CA ARG A 659 22.85 -4.60 17.34
C ARG A 659 21.37 -4.94 17.07
N ARG A 660 20.87 -4.62 15.88
CA ARG A 660 19.43 -4.68 15.57
C ARG A 660 19.00 -5.99 14.92
N ILE A 661 19.91 -6.70 14.25
CA ILE A 661 19.58 -7.88 13.43
C ILE A 661 20.51 -9.04 13.76
N ALA A 662 21.83 -8.89 13.60
CA ALA A 662 22.76 -10.00 13.71
C ALA A 662 22.73 -10.64 15.11
N ASP A 663 22.79 -9.83 16.18
CA ASP A 663 22.75 -10.34 17.54
C ASP A 663 21.37 -10.95 17.88
N PRO A 664 20.22 -10.30 17.57
CA PRO A 664 18.90 -10.89 17.81
C PRO A 664 18.61 -12.21 17.05
N ILE A 665 19.14 -12.38 15.84
CA ILE A 665 18.94 -13.62 15.07
C ILE A 665 20.06 -14.65 15.29
N GLY A 666 21.09 -14.30 16.06
CA GLY A 666 22.17 -15.19 16.47
C GLY A 666 23.22 -15.47 15.38
N MET A 667 23.48 -14.53 14.47
CA MET A 667 24.62 -14.61 13.55
C MET A 667 25.94 -14.42 14.32
N LYS A 668 26.93 -15.28 14.09
CA LYS A 668 28.17 -15.32 14.89
C LYS A 668 29.44 -15.23 14.06
N HIS A 669 29.42 -15.84 12.89
CA HIS A 669 30.55 -15.96 11.98
C HIS A 669 30.30 -15.02 10.81
N TRP A 670 30.41 -13.71 11.07
CA TRP A 670 30.28 -12.71 10.04
C TRP A 670 31.12 -11.46 10.35
N ASP A 671 31.56 -10.78 9.30
CA ASP A 671 32.16 -9.45 9.39
C ASP A 671 31.76 -8.61 8.16
N TRP A 672 31.90 -7.29 8.25
CA TRP A 672 31.58 -6.34 7.19
C TRP A 672 32.76 -5.41 6.98
N GLY A 673 33.51 -5.64 5.89
CA GLY A 673 34.73 -4.88 5.63
C GLY A 673 34.48 -3.39 5.37
N VAL A 674 35.56 -2.62 5.48
CA VAL A 674 35.57 -1.15 5.51
C VAL A 674 36.26 -0.63 4.27
N VAL A 675 35.67 0.33 3.55
CA VAL A 675 36.33 0.95 2.38
C VAL A 675 37.14 2.18 2.72
N GLY A 676 36.86 2.82 3.87
CA GLY A 676 37.65 3.91 4.40
C GLY A 676 36.87 4.76 5.39
N VAL A 677 37.26 6.03 5.52
CA VAL A 677 36.72 6.97 6.51
C VAL A 677 36.11 8.17 5.79
N LEU A 678 34.88 8.52 6.16
CA LEU A 678 34.17 9.71 5.67
C LEU A 678 34.76 10.99 6.26
N GLU A 679 34.47 12.13 5.65
CA GLU A 679 34.93 13.45 6.11
C GLU A 679 34.61 13.77 7.58
N ASN A 680 33.52 13.21 8.11
CA ASN A 680 33.11 13.37 9.50
C ASN A 680 33.82 12.39 10.47
N GLY A 681 34.85 11.67 10.03
CA GLY A 681 35.60 10.69 10.82
C GLY A 681 34.93 9.32 10.96
N MET A 682 33.75 9.11 10.37
CA MET A 682 33.03 7.84 10.47
C MET A 682 33.54 6.82 9.45
N THR A 683 33.77 5.60 9.90
CA THR A 683 34.11 4.48 9.03
C THR A 683 32.95 4.09 8.11
N LEU A 684 33.22 3.94 6.80
CA LEU A 684 32.25 3.45 5.82
C LEU A 684 32.48 1.97 5.51
N ASN A 685 31.48 1.14 5.77
CA ASN A 685 31.50 -0.26 5.34
C ASN A 685 31.36 -0.39 3.82
N ASN A 686 31.92 -1.44 3.23
CA ASN A 686 31.75 -1.78 1.81
C ASN A 686 30.28 -2.19 1.55
N ALA A 687 29.43 -1.21 1.26
CA ALA A 687 27.98 -1.38 1.19
C ALA A 687 27.52 -2.23 -0.02
N ALA A 688 28.34 -2.29 -1.07
CA ALA A 688 28.01 -3.02 -2.30
C ALA A 688 28.56 -4.45 -2.33
N GLY A 689 29.57 -4.74 -1.51
CA GLY A 689 30.34 -5.97 -1.60
C GLY A 689 31.15 -6.07 -2.89
N THR A 690 31.44 -4.93 -3.53
CA THR A 690 32.36 -4.83 -4.66
C THR A 690 33.68 -5.47 -4.24
N PRO A 691 34.29 -6.31 -5.08
CA PRO A 691 35.63 -6.79 -4.80
C PRO A 691 36.52 -5.56 -4.53
N ALA A 692 37.31 -5.55 -3.48
CA ALA A 692 38.21 -4.45 -3.12
C ALA A 692 39.25 -5.00 -2.14
N ARG A 693 40.23 -4.18 -1.73
CA ARG A 693 41.20 -4.58 -0.68
C ARG A 693 40.48 -5.10 0.56
N ASN A 694 39.38 -4.46 0.93
CA ASN A 694 38.50 -4.87 2.02
C ASN A 694 37.16 -5.38 1.46
N PRO A 695 36.76 -6.64 1.77
CA PRO A 695 35.55 -7.20 1.17
C PRO A 695 34.27 -6.58 1.75
N GLY A 696 33.13 -6.87 1.13
CA GLY A 696 31.81 -6.67 1.73
C GLY A 696 31.58 -7.56 2.96
N ILE A 697 30.40 -8.14 3.06
CA ILE A 697 30.12 -9.18 4.05
C ILE A 697 31.00 -10.40 3.77
N GLN A 698 31.57 -10.95 4.83
CA GLN A 698 32.08 -12.32 4.85
C GLN A 698 31.30 -13.09 5.92
N THR A 699 30.85 -14.30 5.60
CA THR A 699 29.96 -15.09 6.47
C THR A 699 30.00 -16.57 6.07
N THR A 700 29.36 -17.42 6.88
CA THR A 700 29.06 -18.82 6.53
C THR A 700 27.67 -18.96 5.89
N ALA A 701 27.42 -20.09 5.24
CA ALA A 701 26.11 -20.40 4.66
C ALA A 701 25.01 -20.46 5.74
N LEU A 702 25.35 -21.01 6.92
CA LEU A 702 24.47 -21.13 8.07
C LEU A 702 24.03 -19.76 8.63
N ASP A 703 24.91 -18.77 8.66
CA ASP A 703 24.57 -17.43 9.17
C ASP A 703 23.85 -16.57 8.15
N LEU A 704 24.18 -16.69 6.86
CA LEU A 704 23.37 -16.05 5.82
C LEU A 704 21.95 -16.62 5.77
N ALA A 705 21.79 -17.92 6.06
CA ALA A 705 20.46 -18.55 6.15
C ALA A 705 19.59 -17.96 7.27
N ARG A 706 20.19 -17.41 8.35
CA ARG A 706 19.43 -16.71 9.40
C ARG A 706 18.79 -15.43 8.88
N LEU A 707 19.53 -14.65 8.09
CA LEU A 707 18.98 -13.46 7.44
C LEU A 707 17.89 -13.85 6.44
N GLY A 708 18.12 -14.89 5.63
CA GLY A 708 17.08 -15.45 4.75
C GLY A 708 15.82 -15.88 5.51
N HIS A 709 15.99 -16.50 6.69
CA HIS A 709 14.88 -16.96 7.54
C HIS A 709 14.12 -15.80 8.19
N LEU A 710 14.81 -14.70 8.51
CA LEU A 710 14.16 -13.46 8.94
C LEU A 710 13.25 -12.90 7.84
N TYR A 711 13.75 -12.84 6.59
CA TYR A 711 12.96 -12.36 5.45
C TYR A 711 11.82 -13.33 5.08
N LEU A 712 12.05 -14.64 5.18
CA LEU A 712 11.01 -15.66 5.03
C LEU A 712 9.84 -15.40 5.98
N ASN A 713 10.15 -15.03 7.21
CA ASN A 713 9.19 -14.70 8.26
C ASN A 713 8.76 -13.22 8.26
N ARG A 714 8.95 -12.51 7.15
CA ARG A 714 8.56 -11.10 6.96
C ARG A 714 9.04 -10.19 8.10
N GLY A 715 10.29 -10.41 8.53
CA GLY A 715 10.96 -9.62 9.56
C GLY A 715 10.61 -10.01 11.01
N HIS A 716 9.80 -11.06 11.20
CA HIS A 716 9.50 -11.62 12.51
C HIS A 716 10.52 -12.70 12.90
N TRP A 717 11.03 -12.62 14.12
CA TRP A 717 11.96 -13.58 14.70
C TRP A 717 11.57 -13.92 16.12
N ASN A 718 11.19 -15.18 16.35
CA ASN A 718 10.94 -15.75 17.69
C ASN A 718 10.09 -14.85 18.61
N GLY A 719 8.93 -14.42 18.12
CA GLY A 719 7.97 -13.59 18.87
C GLY A 719 8.20 -12.08 18.76
N ARG A 720 9.31 -11.63 18.16
CA ARG A 720 9.67 -10.22 18.02
C ARG A 720 9.70 -9.78 16.55
N GLN A 721 9.10 -8.63 16.22
CA GLN A 721 9.29 -7.99 14.93
C GLN A 721 10.62 -7.22 14.94
N LEU A 722 11.58 -7.61 14.10
CA LEU A 722 12.91 -6.97 14.02
C LEU A 722 13.03 -6.01 12.83
N LEU A 723 12.28 -6.26 11.77
CA LEU A 723 12.21 -5.47 10.54
C LEU A 723 10.75 -5.41 10.09
N SER A 724 10.18 -4.28 9.71
CA SER A 724 8.74 -4.20 9.45
C SER A 724 8.30 -5.07 8.27
N VAL A 725 7.09 -5.62 8.40
CA VAL A 725 6.41 -6.35 7.30
C VAL A 725 6.35 -5.50 6.03
N PHE A 726 6.05 -4.21 6.21
CA PHE A 726 6.01 -3.23 5.13
C PHE A 726 7.33 -3.17 4.36
N PHE A 727 8.45 -3.01 5.06
CA PHE A 727 9.75 -2.92 4.40
C PHE A 727 10.13 -4.23 3.72
N VAL A 728 9.89 -5.38 4.38
CA VAL A 728 10.19 -6.69 3.78
C VAL A 728 9.42 -6.86 2.47
N ASP A 729 8.11 -6.58 2.46
CA ASP A 729 7.31 -6.68 1.24
C ASP A 729 7.83 -5.74 0.14
N GLN A 730 8.17 -4.49 0.46
CA GLN A 730 8.75 -3.57 -0.52
C GLN A 730 10.10 -4.08 -1.06
N ALA A 731 10.96 -4.59 -0.17
CA ALA A 731 12.26 -5.11 -0.53
C ALA A 731 12.19 -6.35 -1.42
N THR A 732 11.15 -7.17 -1.29
CA THR A 732 10.95 -8.44 -2.01
C THR A 732 9.84 -8.37 -3.06
N THR A 733 9.44 -7.17 -3.48
CA THR A 733 8.53 -6.94 -4.61
C THR A 733 9.22 -6.08 -5.66
N SER A 734 8.73 -6.12 -6.90
CA SER A 734 9.38 -5.45 -8.03
C SER A 734 9.30 -3.93 -7.88
N GLN A 735 10.46 -3.28 -7.72
CA GLN A 735 10.61 -1.83 -7.60
C GLN A 735 11.02 -1.17 -8.93
N VAL A 736 11.30 -1.99 -9.94
CA VAL A 736 11.68 -1.59 -11.28
C VAL A 736 10.76 -2.31 -12.26
N PRO A 737 9.79 -1.63 -12.91
CA PRO A 737 8.90 -2.30 -13.85
C PRO A 737 9.68 -2.80 -15.07
N ALA A 738 9.21 -3.87 -15.69
CA ALA A 738 9.84 -4.46 -16.89
C ALA A 738 9.91 -3.48 -18.07
N SER A 739 8.97 -2.52 -18.11
CA SER A 739 8.94 -1.44 -19.09
C SER A 739 10.01 -0.37 -18.89
N ARG A 740 10.65 -0.29 -17.71
CA ARG A 740 11.73 0.68 -17.48
C ARG A 740 12.92 0.35 -18.39
N PRO A 741 13.42 1.30 -19.18
CA PRO A 741 14.60 1.10 -20.03
C PRO A 741 15.81 0.59 -19.24
N HIS A 742 16.51 -0.39 -19.80
CA HIS A 742 17.79 -0.87 -19.27
C HIS A 742 18.94 -0.11 -19.96
N ALA A 743 19.80 0.52 -19.16
CA ALA A 743 20.93 1.25 -19.70
C ALA A 743 22.13 0.32 -19.96
N THR A 744 22.65 -0.35 -18.93
CA THR A 744 23.88 -1.17 -19.01
C THR A 744 23.94 -2.21 -17.90
N GLY A 745 24.72 -3.28 -18.12
CA GLY A 745 25.04 -4.27 -17.09
C GLY A 745 23.98 -5.36 -16.96
N ALA A 746 23.82 -5.90 -15.75
CA ALA A 746 22.72 -6.81 -15.45
C ALA A 746 21.41 -6.00 -15.36
N ASP A 747 20.36 -6.48 -16.02
CA ASP A 747 19.09 -5.78 -16.16
C ASP A 747 18.19 -6.01 -14.94
N PRO A 748 17.85 -5.00 -14.13
CA PRO A 748 16.90 -5.15 -13.01
C PRO A 748 15.42 -5.14 -13.43
N GLY A 749 15.12 -4.88 -14.71
CA GLY A 749 13.76 -4.66 -15.22
C GLY A 749 12.80 -5.81 -14.95
N GLY A 750 11.77 -5.55 -14.13
CA GLY A 750 10.67 -6.46 -13.84
C GLY A 750 10.91 -7.40 -12.67
N HIS A 751 12.17 -7.60 -12.25
CA HIS A 751 12.57 -8.67 -11.34
C HIS A 751 13.59 -8.26 -10.26
N TYR A 752 13.51 -7.01 -9.82
CA TYR A 752 14.39 -6.49 -8.78
C TYR A 752 13.63 -5.66 -7.74
N GLY A 753 13.89 -5.94 -6.46
CA GLY A 753 13.38 -5.18 -5.31
C GLY A 753 14.43 -4.26 -4.69
N PHE A 754 14.45 -4.18 -3.35
CA PHE A 754 15.55 -3.51 -2.65
C PHE A 754 16.71 -4.47 -2.41
N TYR A 755 17.51 -4.59 -3.46
CA TYR A 755 18.67 -5.48 -3.57
C TYR A 755 18.39 -6.99 -3.62
N TRP A 756 17.11 -7.38 -3.67
CA TRP A 756 16.68 -8.76 -3.91
C TRP A 756 16.32 -8.99 -5.38
N TRP A 757 16.85 -10.08 -5.97
CA TRP A 757 16.39 -10.59 -7.26
C TRP A 757 15.10 -11.38 -7.06
N LEU A 758 14.14 -11.22 -7.96
CA LEU A 758 12.78 -11.76 -7.80
C LEU A 758 12.46 -12.78 -8.88
N ASN A 759 11.63 -13.76 -8.57
CA ASN A 759 11.13 -14.72 -9.55
C ASN A 759 9.91 -14.20 -10.33
N THR A 760 9.95 -12.92 -10.72
CA THR A 760 8.86 -12.25 -11.45
C THR A 760 9.21 -12.09 -12.93
N PRO A 761 8.21 -11.83 -13.81
CA PRO A 761 8.46 -11.65 -15.24
C PRO A 761 9.45 -10.51 -15.51
N GLN A 762 10.50 -10.84 -16.25
CA GLN A 762 11.49 -9.90 -16.78
C GLN A 762 10.95 -9.16 -18.01
N ARG A 763 11.74 -8.26 -18.60
CA ARG A 763 11.38 -7.58 -19.88
C ARG A 763 11.07 -8.55 -21.02
N ASN A 764 11.65 -9.75 -21.02
CA ASN A 764 11.35 -10.80 -22.00
C ASN A 764 10.10 -11.64 -21.66
N GLY A 765 9.35 -11.29 -20.60
CA GLY A 765 8.14 -11.99 -20.16
C GLY A 765 8.39 -13.29 -19.37
N ARG A 766 9.64 -13.71 -19.17
CA ARG A 766 9.99 -14.95 -18.45
C ARG A 766 10.48 -14.65 -17.04
N CYS A 767 10.21 -15.55 -16.10
CA CYS A 767 10.85 -15.54 -14.78
C CYS A 767 12.24 -16.18 -14.85
N ALA A 768 13.13 -15.82 -13.91
CA ALA A 768 14.48 -16.41 -13.83
C ALA A 768 14.45 -17.90 -13.46
N TRP A 769 13.55 -18.29 -12.56
CA TRP A 769 13.42 -19.67 -12.05
C TRP A 769 11.95 -20.12 -12.17
N PRO A 770 11.44 -20.36 -13.39
CA PRO A 770 10.04 -20.72 -13.62
C PRO A 770 9.58 -22.00 -12.90
N ALA A 771 10.50 -22.89 -12.51
CA ALA A 771 10.19 -24.07 -11.69
C ALA A 771 10.12 -23.80 -10.18
N ALA A 772 10.60 -22.63 -9.73
CA ALA A 772 10.43 -22.18 -8.34
C ALA A 772 9.07 -21.48 -8.17
N PRO A 773 8.49 -21.46 -6.97
CA PRO A 773 7.28 -20.70 -6.69
C PRO A 773 7.40 -19.21 -7.07
N PRO A 774 6.29 -18.54 -7.46
CA PRO A 774 6.34 -17.17 -7.98
C PRO A 774 6.88 -16.12 -6.99
N ARG A 775 6.68 -16.29 -5.68
CA ARG A 775 7.23 -15.38 -4.66
C ARG A 775 8.64 -15.73 -4.22
N THR A 776 9.34 -16.59 -4.95
CA THR A 776 10.76 -16.86 -4.70
C THR A 776 11.58 -15.59 -4.96
N TYR A 777 12.52 -15.29 -4.07
CA TYR A 777 13.48 -14.21 -4.25
C TYR A 777 14.86 -14.62 -3.73
N ALA A 778 15.91 -13.96 -4.21
CA ALA A 778 17.28 -14.33 -3.92
C ALA A 778 18.23 -13.14 -3.76
N ALA A 779 19.14 -13.25 -2.79
CA ALA A 779 20.38 -12.49 -2.79
C ALA A 779 21.38 -13.22 -3.69
N ARG A 780 22.01 -12.51 -4.64
CA ARG A 780 22.97 -13.10 -5.59
C ARG A 780 24.29 -12.34 -5.57
N GLY A 781 25.38 -13.09 -5.43
CA GLY A 781 26.75 -12.64 -5.37
C GLY A 781 27.59 -13.22 -6.52
N ALA A 782 28.73 -12.58 -6.79
CA ALA A 782 29.77 -13.17 -7.63
C ALA A 782 30.25 -14.51 -7.02
N SER A 783 30.93 -15.35 -7.82
CA SER A 783 31.28 -16.73 -7.44
C SER A 783 30.09 -17.60 -7.04
N ALA A 784 28.95 -17.43 -7.73
CA ALA A 784 27.74 -18.22 -7.56
C ALA A 784 27.12 -18.23 -6.14
N ASN A 785 27.53 -17.30 -5.27
CA ASN A 785 26.97 -17.11 -3.94
C ASN A 785 25.48 -16.75 -4.04
N SER A 786 24.62 -17.54 -3.38
CA SER A 786 23.18 -17.38 -3.49
C SER A 786 22.47 -17.68 -2.17
N CYS A 787 21.52 -16.84 -1.79
CA CYS A 787 20.56 -17.10 -0.72
C CYS A 787 19.15 -16.96 -1.27
N PHE A 788 18.48 -18.09 -1.50
CA PHE A 788 17.10 -18.15 -1.93
C PHE A 788 16.16 -18.23 -0.73
N VAL A 789 15.07 -17.49 -0.83
CA VAL A 789 13.92 -17.59 0.08
C VAL A 789 12.71 -17.95 -0.75
N VAL A 790 12.02 -19.03 -0.34
CA VAL A 790 10.85 -19.58 -1.03
C VAL A 790 9.67 -19.58 -0.05
N PRO A 791 8.87 -18.50 0.00
CA PRO A 791 7.77 -18.35 0.94
C PRO A 791 6.75 -19.50 0.90
N GLU A 792 6.35 -19.92 -0.29
CA GLU A 792 5.38 -21.00 -0.50
C GLU A 792 5.85 -22.35 0.04
N TRP A 793 7.17 -22.53 0.17
CA TRP A 793 7.78 -23.74 0.70
C TRP A 793 8.35 -23.54 2.11
N ASN A 794 8.06 -22.43 2.82
CA ASN A 794 8.75 -22.03 4.05
C ASN A 794 10.24 -22.44 4.08
N MET A 795 10.96 -22.15 3.00
CA MET A 795 12.27 -22.71 2.75
C MET A 795 13.29 -21.61 2.49
N VAL A 796 14.48 -21.78 3.07
CA VAL A 796 15.66 -20.95 2.79
C VAL A 796 16.76 -21.87 2.30
N MET A 797 17.40 -21.51 1.19
CA MET A 797 18.50 -22.27 0.62
C MET A 797 19.68 -21.35 0.40
N VAL A 798 20.81 -21.69 1.02
CA VAL A 798 22.04 -20.92 0.85
C VAL A 798 23.11 -21.82 0.28
N ARG A 799 23.71 -21.37 -0.81
CA ARG A 799 24.90 -21.97 -1.39
C ARG A 799 25.96 -20.90 -1.51
N LEU A 800 27.10 -21.14 -0.88
CA LEU A 800 28.29 -20.32 -1.06
C LEU A 800 29.31 -21.05 -1.95
N ALA A 801 30.14 -20.29 -2.65
CA ALA A 801 31.22 -20.83 -3.46
C ALA A 801 32.33 -19.79 -3.68
N THR A 802 33.53 -20.30 -3.96
CA THR A 802 34.74 -19.52 -4.18
C THR A 802 35.04 -19.34 -5.67
N ALA A 803 34.66 -20.32 -6.50
CA ALA A 803 34.91 -20.29 -7.93
C ALA A 803 33.88 -19.43 -8.72
N PRO A 804 34.33 -18.62 -9.70
CA PRO A 804 33.44 -17.89 -10.59
C PRO A 804 32.64 -18.84 -11.48
N GLU A 805 31.35 -18.54 -11.65
CA GLU A 805 30.43 -19.23 -12.56
C GLU A 805 29.74 -18.19 -13.46
N ASN A 806 29.41 -18.57 -14.70
CA ASN A 806 28.60 -17.73 -15.58
C ASN A 806 27.18 -17.58 -14.99
N SER A 807 26.70 -16.35 -14.82
CA SER A 807 25.42 -16.07 -14.17
C SER A 807 24.21 -16.69 -14.89
N LYS A 808 24.22 -16.79 -16.22
CA LYS A 808 23.13 -17.43 -16.98
C LYS A 808 23.10 -18.94 -16.75
N ALA A 809 24.27 -19.58 -16.77
CA ALA A 809 24.39 -21.01 -16.46
C ALA A 809 23.92 -21.28 -15.02
N ALA A 810 24.24 -20.39 -14.07
CA ALA A 810 23.79 -20.52 -12.69
C ALA A 810 22.25 -20.47 -12.56
N ASP A 811 21.55 -19.61 -13.30
CA ASP A 811 20.08 -19.55 -13.25
C ASP A 811 19.42 -20.80 -13.83
N GLU A 812 19.94 -21.34 -14.93
CA GLU A 812 19.47 -22.60 -15.51
C GLU A 812 19.70 -23.77 -14.55
N THR A 813 20.90 -23.84 -13.96
CA THR A 813 21.26 -24.84 -12.94
C THR A 813 20.29 -24.80 -11.75
N TRP A 814 20.02 -23.61 -11.21
CA TRP A 814 19.05 -23.44 -10.12
C TRP A 814 17.62 -23.78 -10.55
N ASN A 815 17.19 -23.38 -11.75
CA ASN A 815 15.87 -23.72 -12.25
C ASN A 815 15.66 -25.24 -12.37
N THR A 816 16.68 -25.98 -12.84
CA THR A 816 16.61 -27.45 -12.88
C THR A 816 16.69 -28.07 -11.47
N PHE A 817 17.44 -27.47 -10.54
CA PHE A 817 17.38 -27.85 -9.14
C PHE A 817 15.95 -27.71 -8.58
N PHE A 818 15.29 -26.57 -8.82
CA PHE A 818 13.91 -26.32 -8.41
C PHE A 818 12.93 -27.30 -9.04
N SER A 819 13.07 -27.64 -10.33
CA SER A 819 12.16 -28.60 -10.99
C SER A 819 12.28 -30.02 -10.43
N ARG A 820 13.47 -30.40 -9.95
CA ARG A 820 13.71 -31.68 -9.26
C ARG A 820 13.23 -31.66 -7.82
N LEU A 821 13.37 -30.52 -7.13
CA LEU A 821 12.97 -30.37 -5.74
C LEU A 821 11.46 -30.18 -5.56
N ALA A 822 10.78 -29.49 -6.47
CA ALA A 822 9.36 -29.15 -6.34
C ALA A 822 8.46 -30.36 -6.06
N PRO A 823 8.60 -31.52 -6.75
CA PRO A 823 7.80 -32.70 -6.45
C PRO A 823 8.12 -33.35 -5.10
N ALA A 824 9.25 -33.03 -4.47
CA ALA A 824 9.65 -33.55 -3.17
C ALA A 824 8.95 -32.85 -2.01
N VAL A 825 8.51 -31.60 -2.20
CA VAL A 825 7.93 -30.78 -1.14
C VAL A 825 6.44 -31.07 -1.05
N SER A 826 5.99 -31.65 0.07
CA SER A 826 4.56 -31.81 0.35
C SER A 826 3.90 -30.43 0.45
N HIS A 827 2.84 -30.23 -0.33
CA HIS A 827 2.00 -29.05 -0.23
C HIS A 827 1.12 -29.18 1.03
N PRO A 828 1.06 -28.15 1.90
CA PRO A 828 0.10 -28.13 2.99
C PRO A 828 -1.34 -28.05 2.49
#